data_AF-A0A9E5TAU7-F1
#
_entry.id   AF-A0A9E5TAU7-F1
#
_cell.length_a   1.000
_cell.length_b   1.000
_cell.length_c   1.000
_cell.angle_alpha   90.00
_cell.angle_beta   90.00
_cell.angle_gamma   90.00
#
_symmetry.space_group_name_H-M   'P 1'
#
loop_
_entity.id
_entity.type
_entity.pdbx_description
1 polymer ?
#
loop_
_entity_poly.entity_id
_entity_poly.type
_entity_poly.pdbx_seq_one_letter_code
_entity_poly.pdbx_strand_id
1 'polypeptide(L)'
;MRRFSLTPLILIVIGYIFGILLGNFFTGAKYFWFITIFLSLFGLASVFYFILQRNRGNIALVLFFLAFISLGITRHLKARLLPSNEISRYISFPTPKRTHLTGVVVSVPKRSLEKTDFVLACERLTTDKREIIVTGKTQVFLYTSEPIQIDYGDRMNICGRLSSPLASTNPGVFDYQRYLSHRNVHSLFSVYKSEDIERLGKARISIFRSIIAKIRKRIDYIIKSNLPQLESSILAGVMLGERGGLPRQIQGVFADAGVLHTLAVSGLHVGLVLFIFYAFFRVIGIPKKTTYFLTIIVVIVYAQVAGGRPSAIRASIMATCGLVAILLERDKHLYNSLALAAFIILLFNPFTLFDVGFQLSFMATLGILYLTPHFLDYFRLGKPRRVITYILTSLAVSAGALVGVYPIIAFYFNKISLIALISNILVVPQVAVIISLGFASSILGLFSLSLAQVINIMNRLFIIILFGCIRFFASLPFSFKYVVSPSLIFLSTYYLFFIFLPKMKTSRFARTILLFFPLIFLFSITGKKLLPSKNLSVTFLDVGQGDAIHLRVPNRRDILIDGGGTIGKFDIGEKVVIPYLLKNGISKLDTIFLTHPHYNHIGGLVPILKKFKVKRVYYNSQNYADDLVDEFLQVIGKRKIPLKHMAYGEKVEYNDVKLCILNPRIMRENIDSNSLVIKLSYGDFGILFTGDIDYEAQEELSKEEIESDILQIPNHGKGQISPKFLYKVAPKYGIISTKFKVRKLEEKYSNTRFFSTSKNGAIVIKTDGESFEIEPRRGGTLKELLVIKIGGKLLKEPVMDSHLKNVISLAKGGKHPVIVHGGGLEITEKLGILGKKPRFIEGQRYTDGESLEIVEMVLAGINKRIVGRINLLGGKAVGISGKDGFLVEAKKLKGKHDLGYVAEVERVNPEILNMLLDKGSIPVISPVAMDRKGVTYNINADIFASQFSAAIGAERLAFLTDVPGILENPEDEKSVIEEIRIEKVEKLIRKGTIVSGMIPKINSCVQALQKGVKEIDVLDGRRKTALSPLIDKKLKLAGTKIMK
;
A
#
# COMPACT_ATOMS: atom_id res chain seq x y z
N MET A 1 -26.92 -2.31 -39.39
CA MET A 1 -26.46 -0.96 -38.97
C MET A 1 -27.46 -0.15 -38.12
N ARG A 2 -28.79 -0.39 -38.17
CA ARG A 2 -29.79 0.34 -37.35
C ARG A 2 -29.66 0.24 -35.81
N ARG A 3 -28.84 -0.67 -35.25
CA ARG A 3 -28.56 -0.72 -33.79
C ARG A 3 -27.38 0.16 -33.34
N PHE A 4 -26.60 0.71 -34.28
CA PHE A 4 -25.51 1.65 -34.00
C PHE A 4 -26.00 3.09 -33.81
N SER A 5 -27.31 3.35 -33.94
CA SER A 5 -27.85 4.68 -34.24
C SER A 5 -28.17 5.57 -33.05
N LEU A 6 -28.00 5.15 -31.79
CA LEU A 6 -28.43 5.98 -30.65
C LEU A 6 -27.31 6.38 -29.67
N THR A 7 -26.24 5.58 -29.48
CA THR A 7 -25.21 5.88 -28.46
C THR A 7 -23.78 5.40 -28.78
N PRO A 8 -23.14 5.87 -29.87
CA PRO A 8 -21.83 5.40 -30.31
C PRO A 8 -20.70 5.65 -29.29
N LEU A 9 -20.80 6.72 -28.50
CA LEU A 9 -19.75 7.13 -27.58
C LEU A 9 -19.61 6.21 -26.36
N ILE A 10 -20.67 5.48 -26.00
CA ILE A 10 -20.63 4.54 -24.88
C ILE A 10 -19.61 3.42 -25.15
N LEU A 11 -19.62 2.88 -26.37
CA LEU A 11 -18.75 1.77 -26.74
C LEU A 11 -17.27 2.19 -26.71
N ILE A 12 -16.98 3.40 -27.20
CA ILE A 12 -15.65 4.04 -27.14
C ILE A 12 -15.15 4.09 -25.70
N VAL A 13 -15.98 4.61 -24.80
CA VAL A 13 -15.60 4.84 -23.41
C VAL A 13 -15.45 3.54 -22.64
N ILE A 14 -16.30 2.54 -22.88
CA ILE A 14 -16.16 1.22 -22.28
C ILE A 14 -14.83 0.58 -22.72
N GLY A 15 -14.50 0.63 -24.01
CA GLY A 15 -13.23 0.12 -24.53
C GLY A 15 -12.04 0.82 -23.88
N TYR A 16 -12.09 2.15 -23.82
CA TYR A 16 -11.04 2.96 -23.19
C TYR A 16 -10.87 2.68 -21.68
N ILE A 17 -11.96 2.57 -20.93
CA ILE A 17 -11.95 2.19 -19.51
C ILE A 17 -11.35 0.79 -19.33
N PHE A 18 -11.77 -0.17 -20.16
CA PHE A 18 -11.24 -1.53 -20.11
C PHE A 18 -9.74 -1.55 -20.40
N GLY A 19 -9.27 -0.73 -21.35
CA GLY A 19 -7.86 -0.48 -21.60
C GLY A 19 -7.10 0.05 -20.39
N ILE A 20 -7.64 1.06 -19.69
CA ILE A 20 -7.03 1.59 -18.46
C ILE A 20 -6.95 0.50 -17.38
N LEU A 21 -7.99 -0.30 -17.21
CA LEU A 21 -8.01 -1.41 -16.24
C LEU A 21 -6.95 -2.47 -16.57
N LEU A 22 -6.86 -2.86 -17.85
CA LEU A 22 -5.86 -3.82 -18.34
C LEU A 22 -4.43 -3.30 -18.21
N GLY A 23 -4.23 -1.99 -18.39
CA GLY A 23 -2.93 -1.33 -18.22
C GLY A 23 -2.30 -1.55 -16.84
N ASN A 24 -3.07 -1.92 -15.81
CA ASN A 24 -2.52 -2.30 -14.51
C ASN A 24 -1.67 -3.58 -14.53
N PHE A 25 -1.99 -4.52 -15.44
CA PHE A 25 -1.32 -5.82 -15.56
C PHE A 25 -0.05 -5.76 -16.43
N PHE A 26 0.08 -4.76 -17.29
CA PHE A 26 1.26 -4.56 -18.12
C PHE A 26 2.31 -3.75 -17.34
N THR A 27 3.33 -4.42 -16.81
CA THR A 27 4.49 -3.78 -16.16
C THR A 27 5.74 -4.05 -16.99
N GLY A 28 6.36 -3.01 -17.55
CA GLY A 28 7.78 -3.06 -17.96
C GLY A 28 8.14 -3.10 -19.45
N ALA A 29 7.20 -3.11 -20.40
CA ALA A 29 7.58 -3.12 -21.81
C ALA A 29 7.67 -1.69 -22.39
N LYS A 30 8.89 -1.12 -22.44
CA LYS A 30 9.20 0.14 -23.16
C LYS A 30 8.72 0.11 -24.62
N TYR A 31 8.64 -1.08 -25.23
CA TYR A 31 8.22 -1.30 -26.61
C TYR A 31 6.72 -1.58 -26.79
N PHE A 32 5.96 -1.78 -25.71
CA PHE A 32 4.53 -2.10 -25.78
C PHE A 32 3.71 -0.97 -26.43
N TRP A 33 4.21 0.25 -26.33
CA TRP A 33 3.54 1.45 -26.81
C TRP A 33 3.52 1.58 -28.32
N PHE A 34 4.59 1.14 -28.99
CA PHE A 34 4.61 1.10 -30.45
C PHE A 34 3.61 0.07 -30.96
N ILE A 35 3.51 -1.08 -30.31
CA ILE A 35 2.54 -2.13 -30.63
C ILE A 35 1.10 -1.63 -30.39
N THR A 36 0.84 -0.98 -29.26
CA THR A 36 -0.51 -0.46 -28.97
C THR A 36 -0.89 0.70 -29.89
N ILE A 37 0.01 1.63 -30.18
CA ILE A 37 -0.23 2.73 -31.14
C ILE A 37 -0.48 2.16 -32.54
N PHE A 38 0.34 1.20 -32.98
CA PHE A 38 0.15 0.51 -34.26
C PHE A 38 -1.20 -0.20 -34.33
N LEU A 39 -1.58 -0.97 -33.30
CA LEU A 39 -2.89 -1.64 -33.23
C LEU A 39 -4.06 -0.65 -33.19
N SER A 40 -3.90 0.51 -32.54
CA SER A 40 -4.90 1.58 -32.55
C SER A 40 -5.06 2.21 -33.93
N LEU A 41 -3.95 2.53 -34.61
CA LEU A 41 -3.96 3.10 -35.95
C LEU A 41 -4.48 2.09 -36.99
N PHE A 42 -4.03 0.84 -36.91
CA PHE A 42 -4.50 -0.26 -37.75
C PHE A 42 -5.99 -0.53 -37.54
N GLY A 43 -6.46 -0.54 -36.29
CA GLY A 43 -7.88 -0.68 -35.96
C GLY A 43 -8.73 0.45 -36.53
N LEU A 44 -8.29 1.70 -36.40
CA LEU A 44 -8.98 2.87 -36.96
C LEU A 44 -8.98 2.88 -38.49
N ALA A 45 -7.85 2.53 -39.13
CA ALA A 45 -7.74 2.42 -40.58
C ALA A 45 -8.61 1.29 -41.14
N SER A 46 -8.65 0.14 -40.47
CA SER A 46 -9.51 -1.00 -40.84
C SER A 46 -11.00 -0.64 -40.71
N VAL A 47 -11.37 0.14 -39.70
CA VAL A 47 -12.73 0.66 -39.55
C VAL A 47 -13.12 1.57 -40.71
N PHE A 48 -12.23 2.51 -41.08
CA PHE A 48 -12.45 3.40 -42.22
C PHE A 48 -12.63 2.60 -43.52
N TYR A 49 -11.77 1.60 -43.75
CA TYR A 49 -11.84 0.69 -44.89
C TYR A 49 -13.15 -0.13 -44.92
N PHE A 50 -13.59 -0.71 -43.80
CA PHE A 50 -14.83 -1.51 -43.76
C PHE A 50 -16.11 -0.66 -43.75
N ILE A 51 -16.06 0.60 -43.30
CA ILE A 51 -17.16 1.56 -43.46
C ILE A 51 -17.36 1.86 -44.94
N LEU A 52 -16.28 2.01 -45.71
CA LEU A 52 -16.33 2.22 -47.17
C LEU A 52 -16.88 1.01 -47.93
N GLN A 53 -16.60 -0.22 -47.48
CA GLN A 53 -17.05 -1.44 -48.18
C GLN A 53 -18.50 -1.88 -47.89
N ARG A 54 -19.27 -1.16 -47.05
CA ARG A 54 -20.71 -1.37 -46.71
C ARG A 54 -21.16 -2.77 -46.22
N ASN A 55 -20.33 -3.82 -46.26
CA ASN A 55 -20.73 -5.22 -46.01
C ASN A 55 -20.16 -5.88 -44.74
N ARG A 56 -19.23 -5.27 -43.99
CA ARG A 56 -18.57 -5.88 -42.81
C ARG A 56 -18.60 -5.03 -41.53
N GLY A 57 -19.75 -4.42 -41.22
CA GLY A 57 -19.91 -3.50 -40.09
C GLY A 57 -19.62 -4.08 -38.69
N ASN A 58 -19.79 -5.39 -38.47
CA ASN A 58 -19.53 -6.02 -37.16
C ASN A 58 -18.02 -6.14 -36.86
N ILE A 59 -17.21 -6.46 -37.88
CA ILE A 59 -15.74 -6.55 -37.74
C ILE A 59 -15.17 -5.16 -37.48
N ALA A 60 -15.66 -4.15 -38.20
CA ALA A 60 -15.31 -2.76 -37.92
C ALA A 60 -15.61 -2.38 -36.46
N LEU A 61 -16.78 -2.75 -35.92
CA LEU A 61 -17.14 -2.45 -34.52
C LEU A 61 -16.15 -3.08 -33.52
N VAL A 62 -15.75 -4.33 -33.75
CA VAL A 62 -14.76 -5.03 -32.90
C VAL A 62 -13.39 -4.37 -32.99
N LEU A 63 -12.90 -4.06 -34.19
CA LEU A 63 -11.61 -3.39 -34.39
C LEU A 63 -11.59 -1.98 -33.79
N PHE A 64 -12.70 -1.25 -33.91
CA PHE A 64 -12.88 0.06 -33.27
C PHE A 64 -12.83 -0.04 -31.74
N PHE A 65 -13.49 -1.04 -31.16
CA PHE A 65 -13.46 -1.27 -29.71
C PHE A 65 -12.04 -1.63 -29.22
N LEU A 66 -11.34 -2.50 -29.95
CA LEU A 66 -9.96 -2.88 -29.65
C LEU A 66 -8.99 -1.69 -29.74
N ALA A 67 -9.18 -0.79 -30.71
CA ALA A 67 -8.37 0.42 -30.84
C ALA A 67 -8.45 1.31 -29.59
N PHE A 68 -9.63 1.45 -28.99
CA PHE A 68 -9.80 2.23 -27.76
C PHE A 68 -9.30 1.51 -26.50
N ILE A 69 -9.38 0.17 -26.45
CA ILE A 69 -8.68 -0.61 -25.40
C ILE A 69 -7.19 -0.32 -25.45
N SER A 70 -6.60 -0.39 -26.64
CA SER A 70 -5.19 -0.13 -26.86
C SER A 70 -4.80 1.32 -26.49
N LEU A 71 -5.63 2.30 -26.83
CA LEU A 71 -5.44 3.70 -26.43
C LEU A 71 -5.49 3.87 -24.90
N GLY A 72 -6.42 3.18 -24.23
CA GLY A 72 -6.53 3.18 -22.77
C GLY A 72 -5.30 2.60 -22.07
N ILE A 73 -4.77 1.47 -22.56
CA ILE A 73 -3.53 0.86 -22.06
C ILE A 73 -2.38 1.86 -22.21
N THR A 74 -2.22 2.42 -23.41
CA THR A 74 -1.17 3.40 -23.74
C THR A 74 -1.22 4.60 -22.81
N ARG A 75 -2.40 5.19 -22.61
CA ARG A 75 -2.58 6.36 -21.74
C ARG A 75 -2.25 6.04 -20.29
N HIS A 76 -2.65 4.87 -19.79
CA HIS A 76 -2.37 4.41 -18.43
C HIS A 76 -0.89 4.20 -18.19
N LEU A 77 -0.20 3.53 -19.12
CA LEU A 77 1.25 3.36 -19.06
C LEU A 77 1.96 4.73 -19.07
N LYS A 78 1.45 5.72 -19.85
CA LYS A 78 1.99 7.09 -19.88
C LYS A 78 1.92 7.76 -18.53
N ALA A 79 0.78 7.61 -17.89
CA ALA A 79 0.53 8.21 -16.60
C ALA A 79 1.41 7.61 -15.50
N ARG A 80 1.88 6.37 -15.64
CA ARG A 80 2.78 5.70 -14.68
C ARG A 80 4.25 6.09 -14.85
N LEU A 81 4.67 6.55 -16.03
CA LEU A 81 6.06 6.91 -16.29
C LEU A 81 6.42 8.21 -15.55
N LEU A 82 7.27 8.08 -14.53
CA LEU A 82 7.82 9.23 -13.82
C LEU A 82 9.07 9.75 -14.54
N PRO A 83 9.18 11.07 -14.78
CA PRO A 83 10.39 11.70 -15.28
C PRO A 83 11.64 11.29 -14.50
N SER A 84 12.80 11.37 -15.14
CA SER A 84 14.10 11.06 -14.51
C SER A 84 14.44 12.01 -13.36
N ASN A 85 14.02 13.27 -13.45
CA ASN A 85 14.21 14.32 -12.45
C ASN A 85 13.01 14.47 -11.49
N GLU A 86 12.13 13.48 -11.37
CA GLU A 86 10.97 13.56 -10.48
C GLU A 86 11.39 13.51 -9.00
N ILE A 87 10.79 14.37 -8.18
CA ILE A 87 11.18 14.62 -6.77
C ILE A 87 11.19 13.35 -5.89
N SER A 88 10.29 12.40 -6.10
CA SER A 88 10.22 11.17 -5.30
C SER A 88 11.43 10.25 -5.52
N ARG A 89 12.14 10.37 -6.64
CA ARG A 89 13.40 9.63 -6.88
C ARG A 89 14.54 10.07 -5.96
N TYR A 90 14.44 11.24 -5.35
CA TYR A 90 15.44 11.81 -4.45
C TYR A 90 15.16 11.50 -2.96
N ILE A 91 14.12 10.70 -2.65
CA ILE A 91 13.79 10.26 -1.28
C ILE A 91 14.84 9.28 -0.74
N SER A 92 15.41 8.44 -1.60
CA SER A 92 16.30 7.31 -1.22
C SER A 92 17.78 7.70 -1.08
N PHE A 93 18.15 8.92 -1.46
CA PHE A 93 19.43 9.47 -1.02
C PHE A 93 19.39 9.60 0.51
N PRO A 94 20.53 9.56 1.22
CA PRO A 94 20.57 10.09 2.58
C PRO A 94 20.28 11.59 2.50
N THR A 95 19.01 11.95 2.30
CA THR A 95 18.55 13.32 2.37
C THR A 95 18.86 13.77 3.79
N PRO A 96 19.62 14.86 3.96
CA PRO A 96 19.87 15.42 5.27
C PRO A 96 18.55 15.61 6.02
N LYS A 97 18.60 15.62 7.36
CA LYS A 97 17.41 15.82 8.21
C LYS A 97 16.61 17.08 7.83
N ARG A 98 17.24 18.01 7.09
CA ARG A 98 16.68 19.24 6.52
C ARG A 98 17.12 19.39 5.07
N THR A 99 16.17 19.62 4.16
CA THR A 99 16.40 19.90 2.73
C THR A 99 15.57 21.12 2.34
N HIS A 100 16.08 21.98 1.46
CA HIS A 100 15.33 23.12 0.95
C HIS A 100 14.65 22.74 -0.37
N LEU A 101 13.36 23.01 -0.48
CA LEU A 101 12.56 22.75 -1.65
C LEU A 101 11.94 24.04 -2.15
N THR A 102 12.29 24.43 -3.37
CA THR A 102 11.67 25.55 -4.06
C THR A 102 10.62 25.05 -5.04
N GLY A 103 9.46 25.71 -5.05
CA GLY A 103 8.38 25.38 -5.96
C GLY A 103 7.20 26.34 -5.92
N VAL A 104 6.14 25.99 -6.64
CA VAL A 104 4.93 26.82 -6.76
C VAL A 104 3.72 26.11 -6.14
N VAL A 105 2.94 26.82 -5.35
CA VAL A 105 1.69 26.31 -4.76
C VAL A 105 0.64 26.10 -5.85
N VAL A 106 0.30 24.84 -6.14
CA VAL A 106 -0.62 24.45 -7.23
C VAL A 106 -1.95 23.86 -6.74
N SER A 107 -2.23 23.95 -5.44
CA SER A 107 -3.54 23.67 -4.86
C SER A 107 -3.92 24.74 -3.86
N VAL A 108 -5.21 24.97 -3.67
CA VAL A 108 -5.71 25.82 -2.58
C VAL A 108 -5.27 25.23 -1.23
N PRO A 109 -4.56 25.99 -0.38
CA PRO A 109 -4.13 25.51 0.93
C PRO A 109 -5.32 25.17 1.82
N LYS A 110 -5.30 23.98 2.40
CA LYS A 110 -6.31 23.52 3.35
C LYS A 110 -5.79 23.73 4.74
N ARG A 111 -6.45 24.62 5.47
CA ARG A 111 -6.18 24.85 6.88
C ARG A 111 -7.05 23.91 7.71
N SER A 112 -6.40 23.15 8.56
CA SER A 112 -7.03 22.44 9.66
C SER A 112 -6.53 23.04 10.97
N LEU A 113 -7.15 22.66 12.10
CA LEU A 113 -6.70 23.10 13.42
C LEU A 113 -5.26 22.65 13.75
N GLU A 114 -4.76 21.59 13.11
CA GLU A 114 -3.47 20.95 13.46
C GLU A 114 -2.34 21.24 12.47
N LYS A 115 -2.69 21.56 11.22
CA LYS A 115 -1.73 21.75 10.13
C LYS A 115 -2.37 22.44 8.93
N THR A 116 -1.51 23.04 8.11
CA THR A 116 -1.86 23.49 6.76
C THR A 116 -1.27 22.54 5.74
N ASP A 117 -2.10 22.04 4.82
CA ASP A 117 -1.66 21.14 3.75
C ASP A 117 -1.97 21.69 2.35
N PHE A 118 -1.02 21.53 1.43
CA PHE A 118 -1.15 21.92 0.02
C PHE A 118 -0.19 21.12 -0.86
N VAL A 119 -0.41 21.19 -2.17
CA VAL A 119 0.44 20.57 -3.19
C VAL A 119 1.37 21.64 -3.76
N LEU A 120 2.67 21.36 -3.70
CA LEU A 120 3.72 22.18 -4.30
C LEU A 120 4.21 21.49 -5.58
N ALA A 121 4.23 22.22 -6.70
CA ALA A 121 4.92 21.80 -7.91
C ALA A 121 6.40 22.14 -7.74
N CYS A 122 7.24 21.11 -7.72
CA CYS A 122 8.66 21.25 -7.40
C CYS A 122 9.43 21.83 -8.60
N GLU A 123 10.39 22.71 -8.31
CA GLU A 123 11.30 23.28 -9.31
C GLU A 123 12.76 22.94 -8.97
N ARG A 124 13.15 23.10 -7.70
CA ARG A 124 14.53 22.88 -7.25
C ARG A 124 14.57 22.26 -5.86
N LEU A 125 15.49 21.32 -5.66
CA LEU A 125 15.80 20.70 -4.38
C LEU A 125 17.26 21.01 -4.04
N THR A 126 17.48 21.71 -2.94
CA THR A 126 18.82 22.01 -2.43
C THR A 126 19.10 21.16 -1.20
N THR A 127 20.20 20.42 -1.28
CA THR A 127 20.78 19.62 -0.19
C THR A 127 22.12 20.22 0.20
N ASP A 128 22.67 19.88 1.37
CA ASP A 128 23.93 20.41 1.91
C ASP A 128 25.15 20.38 0.95
N LYS A 129 25.06 19.64 -0.16
CA LYS A 129 26.16 19.45 -1.10
C LYS A 129 25.87 19.92 -2.54
N ARG A 130 24.61 20.00 -2.97
CA ARG A 130 24.20 20.29 -4.37
C ARG A 130 22.77 20.82 -4.47
N GLU A 131 22.56 21.73 -5.43
CA GLU A 131 21.24 22.13 -5.94
C GLU A 131 20.87 21.24 -7.15
N ILE A 132 19.64 20.73 -7.16
CA ILE A 132 19.16 19.79 -8.17
C ILE A 132 17.85 20.32 -8.74
N ILE A 133 17.76 20.41 -10.07
CA ILE A 133 16.51 20.73 -10.75
C ILE A 133 15.61 19.49 -10.68
N VAL A 134 14.44 19.67 -10.09
CA VAL A 134 13.47 18.59 -9.87
C VAL A 134 12.14 18.94 -10.50
N THR A 135 11.37 17.92 -10.88
CA THR A 135 10.00 18.05 -11.36
C THR A 135 9.07 17.21 -10.48
N GLY A 136 7.77 17.28 -10.79
CA GLY A 136 6.75 16.54 -10.06
C GLY A 136 6.06 17.39 -9.01
N LYS A 137 5.23 16.73 -8.21
CA LYS A 137 4.42 17.38 -7.17
C LYS A 137 4.63 16.67 -5.85
N THR A 138 4.75 17.46 -4.80
CA THR A 138 4.83 16.96 -3.42
C THR A 138 3.63 17.46 -2.62
N GLN A 139 3.13 16.63 -1.70
CA GLN A 139 2.17 17.06 -0.70
C GLN A 139 2.95 17.66 0.49
N VAL A 140 2.76 18.94 0.72
CA VAL A 140 3.38 19.67 1.83
C VAL A 140 2.46 19.63 3.05
N PHE A 141 3.05 19.42 4.23
CA PHE A 141 2.41 19.58 5.54
C PHE A 141 3.20 20.59 6.37
N LEU A 142 2.53 21.67 6.76
CA LEU A 142 3.06 22.66 7.68
C LEU A 142 2.47 22.43 9.07
N TYR A 143 3.33 22.12 10.03
CA TYR A 143 2.99 21.89 11.45
C TYR A 143 3.33 23.11 12.32
N THR A 144 3.17 24.32 11.77
CA THR A 144 3.52 25.57 12.45
C THR A 144 2.34 26.08 13.28
N SER A 145 2.62 26.64 14.46
CA SER A 145 1.63 27.30 15.32
C SER A 145 1.18 28.65 14.79
N GLU A 146 2.03 29.32 14.01
CA GLU A 146 1.74 30.65 13.45
C GLU A 146 0.99 30.56 12.10
N PRO A 147 -0.03 31.40 11.89
CA PRO A 147 -0.81 31.42 10.67
C PRO A 147 -0.03 32.09 9.52
N ILE A 148 0.63 31.28 8.69
CA ILE A 148 1.32 31.79 7.49
C ILE A 148 0.30 31.96 6.36
N GLN A 149 0.29 33.14 5.73
CA GLN A 149 -0.55 33.43 4.58
C GLN A 149 0.07 32.85 3.32
N ILE A 150 -0.49 31.73 2.85
CA ILE A 150 -0.08 31.05 1.62
C ILE A 150 -1.27 31.11 0.67
N ASP A 151 -1.03 31.61 -0.54
CA ASP A 151 -2.01 31.68 -1.59
C ASP A 151 -1.65 30.73 -2.74
N TYR A 152 -2.68 30.33 -3.51
CA TYR A 152 -2.46 29.63 -4.76
C TYR A 152 -1.56 30.47 -5.67
N GLY A 153 -0.49 29.85 -6.16
CA GLY A 153 0.44 30.48 -7.07
C GLY A 153 1.65 31.17 -6.45
N ASP A 154 1.74 31.14 -5.12
CA ASP A 154 2.93 31.60 -4.43
C ASP A 154 4.10 30.69 -4.79
N ARG A 155 5.23 31.32 -5.12
CA ARG A 155 6.52 30.66 -5.25
C ARG A 155 7.18 30.70 -3.89
N MET A 156 7.55 29.53 -3.38
CA MET A 156 8.02 29.36 -2.01
C MET A 156 9.32 28.55 -1.99
N ASN A 157 10.18 28.88 -1.04
CA ASN A 157 11.33 28.10 -0.63
C ASN A 157 11.05 27.59 0.78
N ILE A 158 10.98 26.27 0.96
CA ILE A 158 10.64 25.65 2.24
C ILE A 158 11.73 24.67 2.69
N CYS A 159 12.12 24.74 3.95
CA CYS A 159 13.08 23.81 4.55
C CYS A 159 12.34 22.74 5.37
N GLY A 160 12.65 21.48 5.13
CA GLY A 160 11.94 20.39 5.78
C GLY A 160 12.41 19.01 5.39
N ARG A 161 11.58 18.02 5.72
CA ARG A 161 11.86 16.60 5.49
C ARG A 161 11.07 16.07 4.30
N LEU A 162 11.80 15.68 3.26
CA LEU A 162 11.26 14.90 2.14
C LEU A 162 11.07 13.43 2.57
N SER A 163 9.92 12.84 2.24
CA SER A 163 9.62 11.44 2.57
C SER A 163 8.68 10.79 1.55
N SER A 164 8.65 9.46 1.52
CA SER A 164 7.67 8.71 0.73
C SER A 164 6.33 8.62 1.47
N PRO A 165 5.19 8.77 0.77
CA PRO A 165 3.91 8.34 1.32
C PRO A 165 3.98 6.86 1.72
N LEU A 166 3.38 6.54 2.86
CA LEU A 166 3.31 5.17 3.37
C LEU A 166 2.23 4.38 2.61
N ALA A 167 2.61 3.21 2.09
CA ALA A 167 1.67 2.21 1.58
C ALA A 167 0.72 1.72 2.70
N SER A 168 -0.41 1.11 2.35
CA SER A 168 -1.28 0.49 3.36
C SER A 168 -0.52 -0.57 4.17
N THR A 169 -0.46 -0.41 5.50
CA THR A 169 0.24 -1.32 6.42
C THR A 169 -0.61 -2.47 6.90
N ASN A 170 -1.94 -2.39 6.74
CA ASN A 170 -2.87 -3.43 7.15
C ASN A 170 -3.64 -3.99 5.94
N PRO A 171 -3.93 -5.31 5.89
CA PRO A 171 -4.67 -5.91 4.80
C PRO A 171 -6.04 -5.25 4.60
N GLY A 172 -6.36 -4.88 3.36
CA GLY A 172 -7.64 -4.25 3.00
C GLY A 172 -7.75 -2.76 3.36
N VAL A 173 -6.99 -2.23 4.31
CA VAL A 173 -7.14 -0.83 4.76
C VAL A 173 -6.71 0.18 3.68
N PHE A 174 -7.19 1.42 3.79
CA PHE A 174 -6.93 2.52 2.85
C PHE A 174 -5.43 2.70 2.53
N ASP A 175 -5.11 2.77 1.24
CA ASP A 175 -3.75 2.96 0.74
C ASP A 175 -3.52 4.43 0.36
N TYR A 176 -2.87 5.16 1.27
CA TYR A 176 -2.62 6.58 1.10
C TYR A 176 -1.61 6.88 -0.02
N GLN A 177 -0.57 6.04 -0.17
CA GLN A 177 0.39 6.15 -1.26
C GLN A 177 -0.30 6.01 -2.62
N ARG A 178 -1.15 5.00 -2.77
CA ARG A 178 -1.91 4.80 -4.01
C ARG A 178 -2.87 5.97 -4.28
N TYR A 179 -3.56 6.46 -3.25
CA TYR A 179 -4.44 7.62 -3.35
C TYR A 179 -3.71 8.88 -3.86
N LEU A 180 -2.52 9.19 -3.33
CA LEU A 180 -1.71 10.32 -3.80
C LEU A 180 -1.16 10.10 -5.21
N SER A 181 -0.74 8.88 -5.54
CA SER A 181 -0.24 8.54 -6.88
C SER A 181 -1.28 8.78 -7.97
N HIS A 182 -2.57 8.52 -7.70
CA HIS A 182 -3.67 8.81 -8.64
C HIS A 182 -3.86 10.32 -8.89
N ARG A 183 -3.29 11.18 -8.02
CA ARG A 183 -3.28 12.65 -8.14
C ARG A 183 -1.95 13.19 -8.67
N ASN A 184 -1.08 12.32 -9.16
CA ASN A 184 0.29 12.64 -9.61
C ASN A 184 1.13 13.29 -8.50
N VAL A 185 0.99 12.81 -7.26
CA VAL A 185 1.80 13.19 -6.11
C VAL A 185 2.49 11.93 -5.57
N HIS A 186 3.82 11.92 -5.57
CA HIS A 186 4.62 10.73 -5.23
C HIS A 186 5.53 10.93 -4.01
N SER A 187 5.56 12.14 -3.46
CA SER A 187 6.35 12.49 -2.27
C SER A 187 5.54 13.32 -1.27
N LEU A 188 5.99 13.29 -0.01
CA LEU A 188 5.52 14.13 1.08
C LEU A 188 6.66 15.05 1.53
N PHE A 189 6.33 16.26 1.96
CA PHE A 189 7.28 17.21 2.52
C PHE A 189 6.74 17.82 3.81
N SER A 190 7.44 17.62 4.92
CA SER A 190 7.00 18.09 6.25
C SER A 190 7.87 19.23 6.74
N VAL A 191 7.24 20.33 7.13
CA VAL A 191 7.88 21.54 7.69
C VAL A 191 7.32 21.77 9.10
N TYR A 192 8.21 22.06 10.05
CA TYR A 192 7.87 22.12 11.48
C TYR A 192 8.02 23.50 12.10
N LYS A 193 8.73 24.44 11.44
CA LYS A 193 8.95 25.79 11.97
C LYS A 193 8.56 26.85 10.95
N SER A 194 8.09 28.01 11.45
CA SER A 194 7.71 29.15 10.58
C SER A 194 8.90 29.76 9.86
N GLU A 195 10.06 29.85 10.52
CA GLU A 195 11.33 30.36 9.98
C GLU A 195 11.85 29.55 8.78
N ASP A 196 11.42 28.29 8.64
CA ASP A 196 11.80 27.41 7.53
C ASP A 196 10.94 27.69 6.26
N ILE A 197 10.18 28.78 6.21
CA ILE A 197 9.24 29.10 5.12
C ILE A 197 9.51 30.51 4.59
N GLU A 198 9.95 30.58 3.33
CA GLU A 198 10.24 31.83 2.64
C GLU A 198 9.37 31.96 1.38
N ARG A 199 8.73 33.13 1.21
CA ARG A 199 7.93 33.44 0.01
C ARG A 199 8.78 34.25 -0.97
N LEU A 200 9.09 33.66 -2.11
CA LEU A 200 9.88 34.27 -3.19
C LEU A 200 9.06 35.14 -4.16
N GLY A 201 7.75 35.30 -3.90
CA GLY A 201 6.81 36.07 -4.72
C GLY A 201 5.74 35.22 -5.40
N LYS A 202 5.22 35.67 -6.55
CA LYS A 202 4.20 34.95 -7.33
C LYS A 202 4.80 34.43 -8.63
N ALA A 203 4.53 33.17 -8.94
CA ALA A 203 4.95 32.59 -10.21
C ALA A 203 4.11 33.14 -11.38
N ARG A 204 4.66 33.12 -12.60
CA ARG A 204 3.89 33.36 -13.83
C ARG A 204 2.91 32.22 -14.03
N ILE A 205 1.66 32.45 -13.68
CA ILE A 205 0.57 31.47 -13.79
C ILE A 205 -0.39 31.94 -14.88
N SER A 206 -1.06 30.99 -15.53
CA SER A 206 -2.17 31.28 -16.44
C SER A 206 -3.14 32.30 -15.82
N ILE A 207 -3.41 33.37 -16.56
CA ILE A 207 -4.32 34.47 -16.17
C ILE A 207 -5.65 33.91 -15.66
N PHE A 208 -6.19 32.90 -16.36
CA PHE A 208 -7.41 32.21 -15.98
C PHE A 208 -7.36 31.64 -14.56
N ARG A 209 -6.31 30.90 -14.19
CA ARG A 209 -6.21 30.29 -12.84
C ARG A 209 -6.03 31.35 -11.74
N SER A 210 -5.34 32.44 -12.05
CA SER A 210 -5.20 33.57 -11.11
C SER A 210 -6.56 34.23 -10.83
N ILE A 211 -7.36 34.45 -11.88
CA ILE A 211 -8.73 34.98 -11.74
C ILE A 211 -9.59 34.05 -10.88
N ILE A 212 -9.59 32.74 -11.16
CA ILE A 212 -10.36 31.75 -10.38
C ILE A 212 -9.96 31.79 -8.90
N ALA A 213 -8.65 31.85 -8.59
CA ALA A 213 -8.17 31.92 -7.22
C ALA A 213 -8.61 33.22 -6.51
N LYS A 214 -8.57 34.37 -7.21
CA LYS A 214 -9.06 35.65 -6.67
C LYS A 214 -10.56 35.62 -6.39
N ILE A 215 -11.36 35.12 -7.33
CA ILE A 215 -12.82 34.96 -7.16
C ILE A 215 -13.11 34.08 -5.94
N ARG A 216 -12.46 32.92 -5.85
CA ARG A 216 -12.64 32.00 -4.73
C ARG A 216 -12.30 32.65 -3.39
N LYS A 217 -11.15 33.35 -3.31
CA LYS A 217 -10.71 34.05 -2.10
C LYS A 217 -11.69 35.16 -1.69
N ARG A 218 -12.26 35.88 -2.67
CA ARG A 218 -13.25 36.93 -2.41
C ARG A 218 -14.57 36.34 -1.89
N ILE A 219 -15.08 35.27 -2.50
CA ILE A 219 -16.29 34.58 -2.03
C ILE A 219 -16.08 34.03 -0.62
N ASP A 220 -14.95 33.36 -0.36
CA ASP A 220 -14.61 32.83 0.96
C ASP A 220 -14.54 33.93 2.03
N TYR A 221 -13.95 35.08 1.70
CA TYR A 221 -13.92 36.25 2.57
C TYR A 221 -15.34 36.77 2.88
N ILE A 222 -16.19 36.95 1.86
CA ILE A 222 -17.59 37.41 2.06
C ILE A 222 -18.35 36.45 2.98
N ILE A 223 -18.18 35.14 2.80
CA ILE A 223 -18.84 34.12 3.63
C ILE A 223 -18.35 34.20 5.09
N LYS A 224 -17.03 34.24 5.30
CA LYS A 224 -16.43 34.22 6.66
C LYS A 224 -16.64 35.51 7.44
N SER A 225 -16.73 36.65 6.77
CA SER A 225 -16.95 37.94 7.43
C SER A 225 -18.39 38.15 7.89
N ASN A 226 -19.35 37.38 7.37
CA ASN A 226 -20.79 37.60 7.60
C ASN A 226 -21.48 36.45 8.35
N LEU A 227 -20.80 35.33 8.61
CA LEU A 227 -21.37 34.15 9.27
C LEU A 227 -20.45 33.61 10.36
N PRO A 228 -21.00 32.98 11.42
CA PRO A 228 -20.18 32.29 12.41
C PRO A 228 -19.42 31.10 11.81
N GLN A 229 -18.42 30.59 12.53
CA GLN A 229 -17.45 29.61 12.01
C GLN A 229 -18.06 28.31 11.48
N LEU A 230 -19.11 27.77 12.12
CA LEU A 230 -19.73 26.52 11.71
C LEU A 230 -20.56 26.71 10.42
N GLU A 231 -21.41 27.73 10.39
CA GLU A 231 -22.29 28.05 9.27
C GLU A 231 -21.51 28.51 8.04
N SER A 232 -20.48 29.34 8.23
CA SER A 232 -19.54 29.72 7.16
C SER A 232 -18.83 28.49 6.58
N SER A 233 -18.42 27.54 7.42
CA SER A 233 -17.79 26.29 6.97
C SER A 233 -18.76 25.38 6.22
N ILE A 234 -20.03 25.31 6.61
CA ILE A 234 -21.08 24.58 5.88
C ILE A 234 -21.32 25.26 4.52
N LEU A 235 -21.55 26.57 4.50
CA LEU A 235 -21.81 27.32 3.26
C LEU A 235 -20.64 27.25 2.28
N ALA A 236 -19.41 27.47 2.76
CA ALA A 236 -18.20 27.32 1.95
C ALA A 236 -18.01 25.86 1.47
N GLY A 237 -18.40 24.88 2.28
CA GLY A 237 -18.37 23.46 1.89
C GLY A 237 -19.31 23.12 0.74
N VAL A 238 -20.53 23.65 0.78
CA VAL A 238 -21.55 23.45 -0.25
C VAL A 238 -21.22 24.27 -1.51
N MET A 239 -20.78 25.53 -1.39
CA MET A 239 -20.51 26.41 -2.53
C MET A 239 -19.13 26.21 -3.19
N LEU A 240 -18.06 26.19 -2.38
CA LEU A 240 -16.66 26.16 -2.84
C LEU A 240 -16.03 24.76 -2.75
N GLY A 241 -16.77 23.79 -2.20
CA GLY A 241 -16.27 22.44 -1.97
C GLY A 241 -15.29 22.33 -0.80
N GLU A 242 -15.21 23.30 0.10
CA GLU A 242 -14.23 23.30 1.19
C GLU A 242 -14.66 22.47 2.39
N ARG A 243 -13.87 21.45 2.76
CA ARG A 243 -14.17 20.58 3.91
C ARG A 243 -13.24 20.76 5.09
N GLY A 244 -12.20 21.58 4.94
CA GLY A 244 -11.14 21.74 5.96
C GLY A 244 -11.64 22.36 7.27
N GLY A 245 -12.61 23.27 7.19
CA GLY A 245 -13.17 23.98 8.35
C GLY A 245 -14.19 23.19 9.18
N LEU A 246 -14.70 22.06 8.68
CA LEU A 246 -15.74 21.28 9.38
C LEU A 246 -15.12 20.22 10.31
N PRO A 247 -15.43 20.25 11.63
CA PRO A 247 -15.00 19.20 12.55
C PRO A 247 -15.42 17.81 12.07
N ARG A 248 -14.58 16.79 12.31
CA ARG A 248 -14.85 15.40 11.86
C ARG A 248 -16.15 14.83 12.39
N GLN A 249 -16.54 15.21 13.61
CA GLN A 249 -17.80 14.82 14.24
C GLN A 249 -19.01 15.28 13.41
N ILE A 250 -18.96 16.52 12.90
CA ILE A 250 -20.01 17.08 12.03
C ILE A 250 -20.09 16.30 10.72
N GLN A 251 -18.95 15.98 10.09
CA GLN A 251 -18.94 15.17 8.87
C GLN A 251 -19.53 13.77 9.10
N GLY A 252 -19.31 13.18 10.28
CA GLY A 252 -19.93 11.92 10.69
C GLY A 252 -21.46 12.00 10.72
N VAL A 253 -22.02 13.06 11.32
CA VAL A 253 -23.47 13.28 11.38
C VAL A 253 -24.10 13.38 9.98
N PHE A 254 -23.46 14.05 9.03
CA PHE A 254 -23.91 14.09 7.64
C PHE A 254 -23.82 12.72 6.94
N ALA A 255 -22.79 11.93 7.25
CA ALA A 255 -22.65 10.57 6.70
C ALA A 255 -23.75 9.63 7.21
N ASP A 256 -24.09 9.75 8.49
CA ASP A 256 -25.07 8.91 9.19
C ASP A 256 -26.48 9.15 8.66
N ALA A 257 -26.83 10.42 8.44
CA ALA A 257 -28.08 10.82 7.78
C ALA A 257 -28.10 10.56 6.25
N GLY A 258 -27.00 10.07 5.66
CA GLY A 258 -26.93 9.74 4.22
C GLY A 258 -26.75 10.94 3.27
N VAL A 259 -26.49 12.12 3.82
CA VAL A 259 -26.47 13.40 3.10
C VAL A 259 -25.07 14.00 2.95
N LEU A 260 -24.00 13.28 3.28
CA LEU A 260 -22.60 13.76 3.12
C LEU A 260 -22.27 14.28 1.71
N HIS A 261 -22.98 13.77 0.70
CA HIS A 261 -22.84 14.21 -0.69
C HIS A 261 -23.32 15.65 -0.92
N THR A 262 -24.14 16.23 -0.04
CA THR A 262 -24.57 17.64 -0.13
C THR A 262 -23.47 18.61 0.29
N LEU A 263 -22.54 18.19 1.16
CA LEU A 263 -21.28 18.91 1.47
C LEU A 263 -20.23 18.79 0.35
N ALA A 264 -20.61 18.30 -0.82
CA ALA A 264 -19.79 18.21 -2.01
C ALA A 264 -20.52 18.88 -3.18
N VAL A 265 -19.78 19.69 -3.95
CA VAL A 265 -20.31 20.21 -5.21
C VAL A 265 -20.73 19.05 -6.13
N SER A 266 -22.03 18.97 -6.36
CA SER A 266 -22.72 17.89 -7.06
C SER A 266 -23.35 18.39 -8.37
N GLY A 267 -24.02 17.51 -9.12
CA GLY A 267 -24.74 17.91 -10.33
C GLY A 267 -25.87 18.91 -10.06
N LEU A 268 -26.52 18.84 -8.90
CA LEU A 268 -27.52 19.80 -8.47
C LEU A 268 -26.96 21.22 -8.38
N HIS A 269 -25.76 21.37 -7.79
CA HIS A 269 -25.12 22.67 -7.61
C HIS A 269 -24.84 23.34 -8.96
N VAL A 270 -24.28 22.57 -9.91
CA VAL A 270 -24.02 23.07 -11.26
C VAL A 270 -25.33 23.37 -12.01
N GLY A 271 -26.37 22.56 -11.82
CA GLY A 271 -27.70 22.81 -12.37
C GLY A 271 -28.35 24.09 -11.84
N LEU A 272 -28.20 24.37 -10.54
CA LEU A 272 -28.67 25.61 -9.91
C LEU A 272 -27.91 26.83 -10.45
N VAL A 273 -26.58 26.74 -10.58
CA VAL A 273 -25.78 27.81 -11.19
C VAL A 273 -26.23 28.07 -12.62
N LEU A 274 -26.42 27.02 -13.42
CA LEU A 274 -26.96 27.17 -14.78
C LEU A 274 -28.30 27.91 -14.75
N PHE A 275 -29.25 27.49 -13.91
CA PHE A 275 -30.57 28.08 -13.83
C PHE A 275 -30.54 29.55 -13.39
N ILE A 276 -29.83 29.87 -12.30
CA ILE A 276 -29.75 31.22 -11.73
C ILE A 276 -29.15 32.20 -12.75
N PHE A 277 -28.02 31.85 -13.36
CA PHE A 277 -27.35 32.76 -14.29
C PHE A 277 -28.07 32.84 -15.64
N TYR A 278 -28.68 31.76 -16.12
CA TYR A 278 -29.55 31.80 -17.28
C TYR A 278 -30.73 32.76 -17.05
N ALA A 279 -31.43 32.62 -15.92
CA ALA A 279 -32.54 33.49 -15.56
C ALA A 279 -32.09 34.94 -15.42
N PHE A 280 -30.98 35.19 -14.71
CA PHE A 280 -30.39 36.52 -14.56
C PHE A 280 -30.14 37.20 -15.91
N PHE A 281 -29.42 36.54 -16.83
CA PHE A 281 -29.14 37.08 -18.16
C PHE A 281 -30.40 37.33 -18.99
N ARG A 282 -31.44 36.50 -18.82
CA ARG A 282 -32.74 36.71 -19.48
C ARG A 282 -33.51 37.89 -18.90
N VAL A 283 -33.46 38.09 -17.58
CA VAL A 283 -34.13 39.21 -16.90
C VAL A 283 -33.53 40.55 -17.32
N ILE A 284 -32.21 40.62 -17.48
CA ILE A 284 -31.53 41.85 -17.97
C ILE A 284 -31.60 42.03 -19.50
N GLY A 285 -32.44 41.26 -20.20
CA GLY A 285 -32.73 41.45 -21.61
C GLY A 285 -31.71 40.88 -22.61
N ILE A 286 -30.74 40.06 -22.19
CA ILE A 286 -29.73 39.51 -23.11
C ILE A 286 -30.39 38.54 -24.13
N PRO A 287 -30.03 38.62 -25.44
CA PRO A 287 -30.53 37.71 -26.46
C PRO A 287 -30.27 36.23 -26.15
N LYS A 288 -31.24 35.34 -26.48
CA LYS A 288 -31.22 33.91 -26.09
C LYS A 288 -29.90 33.19 -26.43
N LYS A 289 -29.37 33.37 -27.66
CA LYS A 289 -28.11 32.72 -28.10
C LYS A 289 -26.92 33.16 -27.24
N THR A 290 -26.82 34.46 -26.96
CA THR A 290 -25.79 35.04 -26.10
C THR A 290 -25.95 34.58 -24.65
N THR A 291 -27.19 34.48 -24.15
CA THR A 291 -27.48 33.92 -22.81
C THR A 291 -26.94 32.50 -22.65
N TYR A 292 -27.15 31.62 -23.63
CA TYR A 292 -26.60 30.25 -23.58
C TYR A 292 -25.07 30.24 -23.56
N PHE A 293 -24.43 31.04 -24.41
CA PHE A 293 -22.97 31.15 -24.45
C PHE A 293 -22.39 31.65 -23.12
N LEU A 294 -22.94 32.73 -22.55
CA LEU A 294 -22.51 33.26 -21.26
C LEU A 294 -22.73 32.26 -20.12
N THR A 295 -23.85 31.53 -20.15
CA THR A 295 -24.15 30.50 -19.15
C THR A 295 -23.15 29.34 -19.20
N ILE A 296 -22.71 28.91 -20.39
CA ILE A 296 -21.65 27.91 -20.56
C ILE A 296 -20.36 28.38 -19.89
N ILE A 297 -19.94 29.62 -20.13
CA ILE A 297 -18.75 30.21 -19.53
C ILE A 297 -18.85 30.19 -18.00
N VAL A 298 -19.98 30.66 -17.46
CA VAL A 298 -20.22 30.69 -16.00
C VAL A 298 -20.16 29.29 -15.39
N VAL A 299 -20.77 28.29 -16.03
CA VAL A 299 -20.76 26.90 -15.54
C VAL A 299 -19.35 26.30 -15.54
N ILE A 300 -18.54 26.56 -16.57
CA ILE A 300 -17.15 26.12 -16.65
C ILE A 300 -16.31 26.81 -15.56
N VAL A 301 -16.46 28.14 -15.40
CA VAL A 301 -15.78 28.93 -14.36
C VAL A 301 -16.16 28.42 -12.97
N TYR A 302 -17.45 28.20 -12.71
CA TYR A 302 -17.94 27.69 -11.43
C TYR A 302 -17.36 26.32 -11.09
N ALA A 303 -17.29 25.40 -12.06
CA ALA A 303 -16.68 24.08 -11.84
C ALA A 303 -15.21 24.18 -11.39
N GLN A 304 -14.46 25.18 -11.85
CA GLN A 304 -13.09 25.46 -11.41
C GLN A 304 -13.05 26.16 -10.04
N VAL A 305 -13.94 27.14 -9.79
CA VAL A 305 -14.09 27.80 -8.48
C VAL A 305 -14.42 26.78 -7.38
N ALA A 306 -15.28 25.80 -7.68
CA ALA A 306 -15.63 24.66 -6.84
C ALA A 306 -14.47 23.67 -6.58
N GLY A 307 -13.28 23.93 -7.12
CA GLY A 307 -12.07 23.13 -6.92
C GLY A 307 -11.88 21.99 -7.92
N GLY A 308 -12.56 22.00 -9.06
CA GLY A 308 -12.32 21.07 -10.16
C GLY A 308 -12.60 19.60 -9.80
N ARG A 309 -13.59 19.34 -8.94
CA ARG A 309 -13.95 17.97 -8.55
C ARG A 309 -14.55 17.20 -9.74
N PRO A 310 -14.32 15.88 -9.87
CA PRO A 310 -14.88 15.08 -10.95
C PRO A 310 -16.40 15.22 -11.11
N SER A 311 -17.14 15.32 -10.00
CA SER A 311 -18.59 15.51 -9.98
C SER A 311 -19.05 16.83 -10.60
N ALA A 312 -18.33 17.92 -10.32
CA ALA A 312 -18.60 19.26 -10.83
C ALA A 312 -18.18 19.37 -12.31
N ILE A 313 -17.00 18.85 -12.66
CA ILE A 313 -16.51 18.82 -14.05
C ILE A 313 -17.47 18.02 -14.93
N ARG A 314 -17.87 16.81 -14.53
CA ARG A 314 -18.84 16.00 -15.28
C ARG A 314 -20.16 16.76 -15.49
N ALA A 315 -20.71 17.35 -14.42
CA ALA A 315 -21.94 18.10 -14.53
C ALA A 315 -21.81 19.32 -15.45
N SER A 316 -20.67 20.02 -15.43
CA SER A 316 -20.39 21.16 -16.33
C SER A 316 -20.29 20.74 -17.79
N ILE A 317 -19.68 19.58 -18.08
CA ILE A 317 -19.61 19.01 -19.44
C ILE A 317 -21.02 18.65 -19.93
N MET A 318 -21.82 17.96 -19.11
CA MET A 318 -23.19 17.58 -19.47
C MET A 318 -24.08 18.81 -19.68
N ALA A 319 -23.98 19.83 -18.82
CA ALA A 319 -24.66 21.11 -18.96
C ALA A 319 -24.26 21.81 -20.27
N THR A 320 -22.97 21.86 -20.58
CA THR A 320 -22.44 22.44 -21.82
C THR A 320 -22.98 21.69 -23.03
N CYS A 321 -22.96 20.36 -23.03
CA CYS A 321 -23.54 19.55 -24.11
C CYS A 321 -25.03 19.85 -24.31
N GLY A 322 -25.78 19.98 -23.22
CA GLY A 322 -27.20 20.31 -23.26
C GLY A 322 -27.48 21.70 -23.84
N LEU A 323 -26.68 22.71 -23.49
CA LEU A 323 -26.81 24.08 -24.00
C LEU A 323 -26.34 24.19 -25.46
N VAL A 324 -25.25 23.51 -25.83
CA VAL A 324 -24.77 23.45 -27.22
C VAL A 324 -25.77 22.72 -28.11
N ALA A 325 -26.40 21.64 -27.64
CA ALA A 325 -27.47 20.97 -28.39
C ALA A 325 -28.65 21.91 -28.68
N ILE A 326 -29.03 22.77 -27.72
CA ILE A 326 -30.06 23.80 -27.95
C ILE A 326 -29.58 24.83 -28.97
N LEU A 327 -28.34 25.32 -28.86
CA LEU A 327 -27.76 26.28 -29.80
C LEU A 327 -27.67 25.76 -31.24
N LEU A 328 -27.47 24.46 -31.40
CA LEU A 328 -27.37 23.76 -32.68
C LEU A 328 -28.71 23.16 -33.14
N GLU A 329 -29.80 23.39 -32.40
CA GLU A 329 -31.14 22.86 -32.71
C GLU A 329 -31.15 21.32 -32.89
N ARG A 330 -30.41 20.62 -32.02
CA ARG A 330 -30.28 19.15 -32.01
C ARG A 330 -30.86 18.51 -30.76
N ASP A 331 -31.25 17.25 -30.91
CA ASP A 331 -31.73 16.43 -29.79
C ASP A 331 -30.66 16.17 -28.73
N LYS A 332 -31.09 16.17 -27.46
CA LYS A 332 -30.22 15.92 -26.31
C LYS A 332 -30.13 14.43 -26.02
N HIS A 333 -28.93 13.85 -26.14
CA HIS A 333 -28.65 12.48 -25.70
C HIS A 333 -27.86 12.46 -24.39
N LEU A 334 -28.56 12.19 -23.27
CA LEU A 334 -27.99 12.22 -21.92
C LEU A 334 -26.90 11.17 -21.70
N TYR A 335 -27.06 9.96 -22.25
CA TYR A 335 -26.07 8.89 -22.13
C TYR A 335 -24.77 9.19 -22.88
N ASN A 336 -24.84 9.77 -24.08
CA ASN A 336 -23.66 10.20 -24.82
C ASN A 336 -22.95 11.38 -24.11
N SER A 337 -23.72 12.28 -23.51
CA SER A 337 -23.16 13.38 -22.71
C SER A 337 -22.41 12.86 -21.48
N LEU A 338 -22.95 11.84 -20.79
CA LEU A 338 -22.28 11.17 -19.67
C LEU A 338 -21.01 10.44 -20.12
N ALA A 339 -21.08 9.69 -21.22
CA ALA A 339 -19.92 9.02 -21.80
C ALA A 339 -18.83 10.04 -22.18
N LEU A 340 -19.20 11.18 -22.78
CA LEU A 340 -18.24 12.22 -23.18
C LEU A 340 -17.54 12.83 -21.97
N ALA A 341 -18.31 13.10 -20.91
CA ALA A 341 -17.75 13.56 -19.64
C ALA A 341 -16.73 12.55 -19.07
N ALA A 342 -17.05 11.25 -19.08
CA ALA A 342 -16.10 10.21 -18.65
C ALA A 342 -14.84 10.21 -19.52
N PHE A 343 -15.01 10.25 -20.85
CA PHE A 343 -13.90 10.22 -21.79
C PHE A 343 -12.93 11.39 -21.57
N ILE A 344 -13.45 12.63 -21.53
CA ILE A 344 -12.64 13.85 -21.36
C ILE A 344 -11.87 13.78 -20.04
N ILE A 345 -12.55 13.44 -18.93
CA ILE A 345 -11.90 13.37 -17.61
C ILE A 345 -10.76 12.32 -17.61
N LEU A 346 -11.01 11.13 -18.16
CA LEU A 346 -10.04 10.03 -18.20
C LEU A 346 -8.92 10.25 -19.23
N LEU A 347 -9.15 11.09 -20.26
CA LEU A 347 -8.10 11.51 -21.20
C LEU A 347 -7.08 12.42 -20.49
N PHE A 348 -7.56 13.35 -19.66
CA PHE A 348 -6.68 14.20 -18.85
C PHE A 348 -5.95 13.43 -17.75
N ASN A 349 -6.62 12.52 -17.04
CA ASN A 349 -5.97 11.66 -16.04
C ASN A 349 -6.67 10.28 -15.96
N PRO A 350 -6.06 9.19 -16.48
CA PRO A 350 -6.68 7.87 -16.46
C PRO A 350 -6.86 7.32 -15.04
N PHE A 351 -6.05 7.76 -14.07
CA PHE A 351 -6.17 7.30 -12.68
C PHE A 351 -7.40 7.84 -11.96
N THR A 352 -8.07 8.86 -12.51
CA THR A 352 -9.35 9.34 -11.98
C THR A 352 -10.43 8.26 -12.03
N LEU A 353 -10.29 7.23 -12.87
CA LEU A 353 -11.14 6.04 -12.85
C LEU A 353 -11.17 5.34 -11.47
N PHE A 354 -10.06 5.39 -10.74
CA PHE A 354 -9.91 4.78 -9.42
C PHE A 354 -10.23 5.75 -8.26
N ASP A 355 -10.61 7.00 -8.57
CA ASP A 355 -11.06 7.94 -7.56
C ASP A 355 -12.51 7.64 -7.17
N VAL A 356 -12.77 7.53 -5.87
CA VAL A 356 -14.10 7.22 -5.34
C VAL A 356 -15.12 8.30 -5.72
N GLY A 357 -14.71 9.57 -5.79
CA GLY A 357 -15.58 10.68 -6.18
C GLY A 357 -16.02 10.59 -7.65
N PHE A 358 -15.14 10.14 -8.55
CA PHE A 358 -15.50 9.82 -9.93
C PHE A 358 -16.52 8.66 -9.95
N GLN A 359 -16.19 7.52 -9.35
CA GLN A 359 -17.03 6.32 -9.37
C GLN A 359 -18.43 6.58 -8.82
N LEU A 360 -18.53 7.21 -7.64
CA LEU A 360 -19.81 7.55 -7.02
C LEU A 360 -20.63 8.51 -7.89
N SER A 361 -20.02 9.53 -8.48
CA SER A 361 -20.79 10.51 -9.24
C SER A 361 -21.31 9.91 -10.56
N PHE A 362 -20.49 9.16 -11.30
CA PHE A 362 -20.92 8.53 -12.54
C PHE A 362 -21.97 7.44 -12.30
N MET A 363 -21.81 6.61 -11.26
CA MET A 363 -22.80 5.57 -10.93
C MET A 363 -24.09 6.13 -10.35
N ALA A 364 -24.04 7.23 -9.58
CA ALA A 364 -25.26 7.94 -9.16
C ALA A 364 -26.03 8.47 -10.37
N THR A 365 -25.36 9.16 -11.30
CA THR A 365 -26.01 9.70 -12.49
C THR A 365 -26.53 8.61 -13.42
N LEU A 366 -25.78 7.52 -13.61
CA LEU A 366 -26.24 6.38 -14.39
C LEU A 366 -27.47 5.74 -13.73
N GLY A 367 -27.46 5.55 -12.41
CA GLY A 367 -28.60 5.04 -11.65
C GLY A 367 -29.83 5.93 -11.76
N ILE A 368 -29.68 7.26 -11.67
CA ILE A 368 -30.77 8.22 -11.88
C ILE A 368 -31.32 8.12 -13.31
N LEU A 369 -30.45 8.19 -14.33
CA LEU A 369 -30.88 8.19 -15.74
C LEU A 369 -31.55 6.87 -16.15
N TYR A 370 -31.09 5.75 -15.58
CA TYR A 370 -31.54 4.42 -15.95
C TYR A 370 -32.73 3.92 -15.12
N LEU A 371 -32.72 4.09 -13.80
CA LEU A 371 -33.68 3.45 -12.90
C LEU A 371 -34.89 4.35 -12.55
N THR A 372 -34.72 5.66 -12.53
CA THR A 372 -35.81 6.57 -12.14
C THR A 372 -37.07 6.42 -13.01
N PRO A 373 -36.99 6.32 -14.35
CA PRO A 373 -38.18 6.09 -15.18
C PRO A 373 -38.90 4.79 -14.82
N HIS A 374 -38.15 3.72 -14.57
CA HIS A 374 -38.72 2.42 -14.20
C HIS A 374 -39.41 2.42 -12.83
N PHE A 375 -38.87 3.18 -11.86
CA PHE A 375 -39.54 3.36 -10.57
C PHE A 375 -40.83 4.16 -10.71
N LEU A 376 -40.82 5.23 -11.51
CA LEU A 376 -42.03 6.03 -11.78
C LEU A 376 -43.12 5.20 -12.47
N ASP A 377 -42.76 4.34 -13.42
CA ASP A 377 -43.70 3.43 -14.09
C ASP A 377 -44.34 2.41 -13.14
N TYR A 378 -43.65 2.04 -12.06
CA TYR A 378 -44.21 1.17 -11.02
C TYR A 378 -45.22 1.91 -10.15
N PHE A 379 -44.95 3.17 -9.84
CA PHE A 379 -45.83 4.04 -9.07
C PHE A 379 -47.05 4.56 -9.85
N ARG A 380 -47.49 3.90 -10.95
CA ARG A 380 -48.66 4.25 -11.78
C ARG A 380 -49.89 4.61 -10.92
N LEU A 381 -49.94 5.86 -10.49
CA LEU A 381 -51.01 6.54 -9.78
C LEU A 381 -51.55 7.52 -10.80
N GLY A 382 -52.88 7.55 -11.01
CA GLY A 382 -53.58 8.29 -12.08
C GLY A 382 -53.12 9.75 -12.30
N LYS A 383 -53.94 10.76 -12.00
CA LYS A 383 -53.48 12.16 -11.94
C LYS A 383 -53.28 12.54 -10.46
N PRO A 384 -52.21 12.12 -9.77
CA PRO A 384 -51.97 12.50 -8.39
C PRO A 384 -51.82 14.02 -8.25
N ARG A 385 -52.18 14.56 -7.08
CA ARG A 385 -51.94 15.98 -6.75
C ARG A 385 -50.46 16.33 -6.97
N ARG A 386 -50.16 17.58 -7.35
CA ARG A 386 -48.79 18.05 -7.67
C ARG A 386 -47.76 17.69 -6.57
N VAL A 387 -48.16 17.78 -5.30
CA VAL A 387 -47.32 17.45 -4.14
C VAL A 387 -46.93 15.96 -4.09
N ILE A 388 -47.89 15.06 -4.33
CA ILE A 388 -47.65 13.61 -4.34
C ILE A 388 -46.69 13.25 -5.49
N THR A 389 -46.90 13.85 -6.66
CA THR A 389 -46.01 13.68 -7.83
C THR A 389 -44.57 14.10 -7.50
N TYR A 390 -44.39 15.23 -6.81
CA TYR A 390 -43.08 15.71 -6.39
C TYR A 390 -42.39 14.75 -5.41
N ILE A 391 -43.11 14.26 -4.40
CA ILE A 391 -42.58 13.31 -3.41
C ILE A 391 -42.16 12.01 -4.10
N LEU A 392 -43.03 11.42 -4.93
CA LEU A 392 -42.74 10.18 -5.65
C LEU A 392 -41.57 10.33 -6.63
N THR A 393 -41.48 11.46 -7.33
CA THR A 393 -40.35 11.75 -8.22
C THR A 393 -39.06 11.89 -7.43
N SER A 394 -39.07 12.60 -6.31
CA SER A 394 -37.90 12.76 -5.44
C SER A 394 -37.42 11.44 -4.84
N LEU A 395 -38.37 10.57 -4.45
CA LEU A 395 -38.11 9.20 -4.01
C LEU A 395 -37.50 8.36 -5.13
N ALA A 396 -38.06 8.40 -6.34
CA ALA A 396 -37.57 7.63 -7.49
C ALA A 396 -36.16 8.07 -7.94
N VAL A 397 -35.88 9.38 -7.92
CA VAL A 397 -34.53 9.92 -8.19
C VAL A 397 -33.54 9.48 -7.12
N SER A 398 -33.91 9.63 -5.85
CA SER A 398 -33.07 9.22 -4.73
C SER A 398 -32.81 7.72 -4.75
N ALA A 399 -33.84 6.89 -4.93
CA ALA A 399 -33.71 5.43 -5.04
C ALA A 399 -32.79 5.04 -6.21
N GLY A 400 -32.96 5.65 -7.38
CA GLY A 400 -32.09 5.40 -8.55
C GLY A 400 -30.63 5.71 -8.27
N ALA A 401 -30.36 6.85 -7.61
CA ALA A 401 -29.00 7.21 -7.19
C ALA A 401 -28.44 6.20 -6.17
N LEU A 402 -29.20 5.86 -5.12
CA LEU A 402 -28.77 4.98 -4.02
C LEU A 402 -28.45 3.56 -4.52
N VAL A 403 -29.30 2.97 -5.37
CA VAL A 403 -29.05 1.66 -6.01
C VAL A 403 -27.75 1.71 -6.82
N GLY A 404 -27.51 2.79 -7.55
CA GLY A 404 -26.26 2.97 -8.30
C GLY A 404 -25.01 3.00 -7.43
N VAL A 405 -25.06 3.63 -6.24
CA VAL A 405 -23.86 3.90 -5.43
C VAL A 405 -23.66 3.00 -4.21
N TYR A 406 -24.70 2.36 -3.68
CA TYR A 406 -24.62 1.60 -2.42
C TYR A 406 -23.57 0.49 -2.41
N PRO A 407 -23.40 -0.33 -3.46
CA PRO A 407 -22.34 -1.33 -3.47
C PRO A 407 -20.95 -0.71 -3.39
N ILE A 408 -20.72 0.42 -4.07
CA ILE A 408 -19.45 1.16 -4.03
C ILE A 408 -19.24 1.78 -2.64
N ILE A 409 -20.29 2.36 -2.05
CA ILE A 409 -20.23 2.91 -0.69
C ILE A 409 -19.89 1.81 0.32
N ALA A 410 -20.56 0.66 0.22
CA ALA A 410 -20.28 -0.52 1.06
C ALA A 410 -18.84 -1.02 0.88
N PHE A 411 -18.32 -1.00 -0.35
CA PHE A 411 -16.95 -1.42 -0.66
C PHE A 411 -15.88 -0.53 -0.01
N TYR A 412 -16.00 0.80 -0.14
CA TYR A 412 -14.98 1.74 0.33
C TYR A 412 -15.15 2.18 1.78
N PHE A 413 -16.40 2.37 2.23
CA PHE A 413 -16.69 2.98 3.53
C PHE A 413 -17.28 2.01 4.55
N ASN A 414 -17.67 0.80 4.13
CA ASN A 414 -18.24 -0.23 5.01
C ASN A 414 -19.44 0.23 5.84
N LYS A 415 -20.10 1.31 5.43
CA LYS A 415 -21.17 1.99 6.15
C LYS A 415 -22.20 2.50 5.15
N ILE A 416 -23.44 2.06 5.30
CA ILE A 416 -24.56 2.51 4.46
C ILE A 416 -25.59 3.21 5.34
N SER A 417 -26.15 4.32 4.86
CA SER A 417 -27.28 4.98 5.53
C SER A 417 -28.58 4.31 5.09
N LEU A 418 -29.44 3.95 6.03
CA LEU A 418 -30.75 3.37 5.73
C LEU A 418 -31.82 4.46 5.58
N ILE A 419 -31.59 5.63 6.20
CA ILE A 419 -32.54 6.75 6.19
C ILE A 419 -32.35 7.71 5.01
N ALA A 420 -31.27 7.54 4.22
CA ALA A 420 -30.89 8.43 3.11
C ALA A 420 -32.04 8.73 2.13
N LEU A 421 -32.94 7.76 1.88
CA LEU A 421 -34.07 7.93 0.97
C LEU A 421 -35.05 9.00 1.46
N ILE A 422 -35.32 9.00 2.77
CA ILE A 422 -36.27 9.92 3.42
C ILE A 422 -35.59 11.26 3.70
N SER A 423 -34.37 11.23 4.23
CA SER A 423 -33.64 12.46 4.58
C SER A 423 -33.38 13.34 3.35
N ASN A 424 -33.12 12.75 2.17
CA ASN A 424 -32.90 13.49 0.93
C ASN A 424 -34.12 14.32 0.49
N ILE A 425 -35.35 13.89 0.78
CA ILE A 425 -36.58 14.62 0.41
C ILE A 425 -36.61 16.00 1.07
N LEU A 426 -36.16 16.07 2.34
CA LEU A 426 -36.15 17.32 3.10
C LEU A 426 -34.85 18.09 2.96
N VAL A 427 -33.71 17.40 2.96
CA VAL A 427 -32.39 18.02 2.98
C VAL A 427 -32.01 18.64 1.63
N VAL A 428 -32.28 17.96 0.52
CA VAL A 428 -31.82 18.42 -0.81
C VAL A 428 -32.46 19.75 -1.21
N PRO A 429 -33.77 19.99 -1.04
CA PRO A 429 -34.38 21.28 -1.34
C PRO A 429 -33.84 22.43 -0.46
N GLN A 430 -33.61 22.18 0.83
CA GLN A 430 -33.02 23.17 1.74
C GLN A 430 -31.62 23.58 1.29
N VAL A 431 -30.80 22.61 0.87
CA VAL A 431 -29.47 22.87 0.30
C VAL A 431 -29.56 23.73 -0.96
N ALA A 432 -30.57 23.51 -1.82
CA ALA A 432 -30.78 24.35 -3.00
C ALA A 432 -31.09 25.82 -2.64
N VAL A 433 -31.89 26.07 -1.61
CA VAL A 433 -32.17 27.42 -1.09
C VAL A 433 -30.90 28.05 -0.53
N ILE A 434 -30.15 27.33 0.30
CA ILE A 434 -28.90 27.81 0.91
C ILE A 434 -27.86 28.20 -0.16
N ILE A 435 -27.72 27.40 -1.21
CA ILE A 435 -26.84 27.71 -2.35
C ILE A 435 -27.31 28.97 -3.08
N SER A 436 -28.61 29.09 -3.33
CA SER A 436 -29.18 30.23 -4.06
C SER A 436 -28.97 31.54 -3.29
N LEU A 437 -29.25 31.55 -1.99
CA LEU A 437 -28.96 32.68 -1.09
C LEU A 437 -27.46 32.94 -0.99
N GLY A 438 -26.64 31.90 -0.95
CA GLY A 438 -25.18 32.01 -0.94
C GLY A 438 -24.64 32.71 -2.19
N PHE A 439 -25.16 32.38 -3.38
CA PHE A 439 -24.79 33.08 -4.62
C PHE A 439 -25.29 34.52 -4.63
N ALA A 440 -26.52 34.78 -4.20
CA ALA A 440 -27.05 36.13 -4.09
C ALA A 440 -26.19 36.98 -3.14
N SER A 441 -25.85 36.46 -1.97
CA SER A 441 -24.95 37.11 -1.01
C SER A 441 -23.55 37.32 -1.60
N SER A 442 -23.00 36.34 -2.30
CA SER A 442 -21.68 36.45 -2.92
C SER A 442 -21.63 37.54 -3.99
N ILE A 443 -22.70 37.69 -4.79
CA ILE A 443 -22.81 38.73 -5.83
C ILE A 443 -22.99 40.10 -5.20
N LEU A 444 -23.93 40.25 -4.25
CA LEU A 444 -24.19 41.51 -3.56
C LEU A 444 -22.99 41.97 -2.72
N GLY A 445 -22.25 41.03 -2.14
CA GLY A 445 -21.02 41.27 -1.39
C GLY A 445 -19.83 41.73 -2.23
N LEU A 446 -19.93 41.67 -3.56
CA LEU A 446 -18.98 42.35 -4.43
C LEU A 446 -19.16 43.87 -4.38
N PHE A 447 -20.39 44.35 -4.14
CA PHE A 447 -20.73 45.77 -4.06
C PHE A 447 -20.71 46.30 -2.63
N SER A 448 -21.32 45.57 -1.68
CA SER A 448 -21.37 45.97 -0.26
C SER A 448 -21.44 44.76 0.67
N LEU A 449 -20.57 44.74 1.69
CA LEU A 449 -20.58 43.69 2.72
C LEU A 449 -21.87 43.71 3.53
N SER A 450 -22.47 44.88 3.78
CA SER A 450 -23.74 45.01 4.51
C SER A 450 -24.91 44.36 3.76
N LEU A 451 -24.97 44.49 2.42
CA LEU A 451 -25.97 43.80 1.61
C LEU A 451 -25.80 42.28 1.65
N ALA A 452 -24.56 41.80 1.62
CA ALA A 452 -24.26 40.37 1.80
C ALA A 452 -24.68 39.87 3.19
N GLN A 453 -24.52 40.70 4.23
CA GLN A 453 -24.90 40.39 5.60
C GLN A 453 -26.41 40.16 5.73
N VAL A 454 -27.25 41.02 5.15
CA VAL A 454 -28.72 40.87 5.16
C VAL A 454 -29.14 39.51 4.60
N ILE A 455 -28.61 39.15 3.43
CA ILE A 455 -28.89 37.84 2.82
C ILE A 455 -28.33 36.69 3.66
N ASN A 456 -27.15 36.85 4.25
CA ASN A 456 -26.53 35.81 5.08
C ASN A 456 -27.23 35.60 6.42
N ILE A 457 -27.90 36.60 6.99
CA ILE A 457 -28.76 36.40 8.16
C ILE A 457 -29.90 35.44 7.82
N MET A 458 -30.56 35.63 6.67
CA MET A 458 -31.57 34.68 6.20
C MET A 458 -30.96 33.31 5.92
N ASN A 459 -29.79 33.27 5.28
CA ASN A 459 -29.10 32.02 4.98
C ASN A 459 -28.71 31.25 6.25
N ARG A 460 -28.29 31.95 7.31
CA ARG A 460 -27.97 31.39 8.62
C ARG A 460 -29.16 30.63 9.21
N LEU A 461 -30.36 31.19 9.15
CA LEU A 461 -31.59 30.52 9.60
C LEU A 461 -31.79 29.18 8.89
N PHE A 462 -31.66 29.16 7.55
CA PHE A 462 -31.78 27.92 6.78
C PHE A 462 -30.68 26.91 7.10
N ILE A 463 -29.44 27.35 7.34
CA ILE A 463 -28.34 26.47 7.73
C ILE A 463 -28.60 25.84 9.11
N ILE A 464 -29.14 26.61 10.06
CA ILE A 464 -29.50 26.10 11.40
C ILE A 464 -30.61 25.04 11.28
N ILE A 465 -31.67 25.33 10.51
CA ILE A 465 -32.77 24.38 10.26
C ILE A 465 -32.24 23.12 9.60
N LEU A 466 -31.43 23.26 8.54
CA LEU A 466 -30.78 22.15 7.85
C LEU A 466 -30.01 21.27 8.84
N PHE A 467 -29.17 21.87 9.67
CA PHE A 467 -28.34 21.13 10.60
C PHE A 467 -29.16 20.44 11.69
N GLY A 468 -30.24 21.07 12.17
CA GLY A 468 -31.23 20.46 13.05
C GLY A 468 -31.88 19.22 12.44
N CYS A 469 -32.35 19.31 11.19
CA CYS A 469 -32.91 18.17 10.45
C CYS A 469 -31.91 17.02 10.31
N ILE A 470 -30.65 17.32 9.97
CA ILE A 470 -29.60 16.30 9.81
C ILE A 470 -29.30 15.61 11.14
N ARG A 471 -29.20 16.38 12.24
CA ARG A 471 -28.99 15.83 13.59
C ARG A 471 -30.12 14.88 13.98
N PHE A 472 -31.37 15.26 13.74
CA PHE A 472 -32.54 14.43 13.99
C PHE A 472 -32.47 13.09 13.25
N PHE A 473 -32.19 13.11 11.94
CA PHE A 473 -32.09 11.86 11.16
C PHE A 473 -30.89 11.00 11.57
N ALA A 474 -29.77 11.62 11.93
CA ALA A 474 -28.57 10.90 12.38
C ALA A 474 -28.76 10.23 13.75
N SER A 475 -29.53 10.84 14.65
CA SER A 475 -29.79 10.29 16.00
C SER A 475 -30.74 9.08 16.01
N LEU A 476 -31.43 8.79 14.91
CA LEU A 476 -32.28 7.60 14.82
C LEU A 476 -31.43 6.32 14.94
N PRO A 477 -31.85 5.32 15.73
CA PRO A 477 -31.04 4.13 16.02
C PRO A 477 -30.74 3.26 14.78
N PHE A 478 -31.54 3.40 13.72
CA PHE A 478 -31.40 2.69 12.45
C PHE A 478 -30.89 3.59 11.31
N SER A 479 -30.38 4.80 11.61
CA SER A 479 -29.94 5.77 10.59
C SER A 479 -28.91 5.20 9.61
N PHE A 480 -28.00 4.36 10.11
CA PHE A 480 -27.00 3.66 9.31
C PHE A 480 -26.75 2.23 9.79
N LYS A 481 -26.07 1.44 8.93
CA LYS A 481 -25.60 0.10 9.26
C LYS A 481 -24.19 -0.13 8.72
N TYR A 482 -23.32 -0.74 9.53
CA TYR A 482 -22.03 -1.24 9.06
C TYR A 482 -22.23 -2.52 8.25
N VAL A 483 -21.52 -2.61 7.12
CA VAL A 483 -21.61 -3.73 6.20
C VAL A 483 -20.21 -4.21 5.84
N VAL A 484 -20.09 -5.54 5.73
CA VAL A 484 -18.90 -6.19 5.21
C VAL A 484 -18.64 -5.71 3.78
N SER A 485 -17.38 -5.53 3.41
CA SER A 485 -17.07 -5.11 2.04
C SER A 485 -17.54 -6.17 1.04
N PRO A 486 -18.36 -5.79 0.04
CA PRO A 486 -18.66 -6.70 -1.06
C PRO A 486 -17.38 -7.11 -1.78
N SER A 487 -17.33 -8.35 -2.27
CA SER A 487 -16.23 -8.80 -3.11
C SER A 487 -16.26 -8.09 -4.48
N LEU A 488 -15.13 -8.07 -5.20
CA LEU A 488 -15.12 -7.56 -6.57
C LEU A 488 -16.04 -8.38 -7.50
N ILE A 489 -16.19 -9.68 -7.21
CA ILE A 489 -17.14 -10.57 -7.90
C ILE A 489 -18.57 -10.08 -7.63
N PHE A 490 -18.92 -9.79 -6.37
CA PHE A 490 -20.23 -9.24 -6.02
C PHE A 490 -20.53 -7.94 -6.77
N LEU A 491 -19.58 -7.02 -6.80
CA LEU A 491 -19.76 -5.75 -7.51
C LEU A 491 -19.99 -5.98 -8.99
N SER A 492 -19.18 -6.84 -9.61
CA SER A 492 -19.28 -7.16 -11.03
C SER A 492 -20.63 -7.78 -11.37
N THR A 493 -21.06 -8.76 -10.57
CA THR A 493 -22.32 -9.47 -10.79
C THR A 493 -23.51 -8.53 -10.54
N TYR A 494 -23.48 -7.75 -9.45
CA TYR A 494 -24.49 -6.73 -9.14
C TYR A 494 -24.70 -5.79 -10.32
N TYR A 495 -23.65 -5.12 -10.82
CA TYR A 495 -23.81 -4.17 -11.92
C TYR A 495 -24.21 -4.85 -13.25
N LEU A 496 -23.74 -6.06 -13.52
CA LEU A 496 -24.19 -6.84 -14.69
C LEU A 496 -25.70 -7.12 -14.61
N PHE A 497 -26.21 -7.54 -13.45
CA PHE A 497 -27.63 -7.76 -13.25
C PHE A 497 -28.47 -6.52 -13.55
N PHE A 498 -28.08 -5.35 -13.03
CA PHE A 498 -28.82 -4.12 -13.31
C PHE A 498 -28.81 -3.75 -14.80
N ILE A 499 -27.69 -3.97 -15.49
CA ILE A 499 -27.58 -3.70 -16.93
C ILE A 499 -28.51 -4.62 -17.75
N PHE A 500 -28.70 -5.87 -17.33
CA PHE A 500 -29.50 -6.86 -18.06
C PHE A 500 -30.97 -6.94 -17.62
N LEU A 501 -31.31 -6.50 -16.41
CA LEU A 501 -32.64 -6.66 -15.81
C LEU A 501 -33.78 -6.08 -16.71
N PRO A 502 -33.72 -4.83 -17.21
CA PRO A 502 -34.73 -4.30 -18.13
C PRO A 502 -34.75 -4.97 -19.52
N LYS A 503 -33.66 -5.64 -19.91
CA LYS A 503 -33.55 -6.36 -21.19
C LYS A 503 -34.14 -7.78 -21.12
N MET A 504 -34.57 -8.22 -19.94
CA MET A 504 -35.17 -9.55 -19.75
C MET A 504 -36.40 -9.77 -20.64
N LYS A 505 -37.19 -8.71 -20.88
CA LYS A 505 -38.40 -8.78 -21.73
C LYS A 505 -38.09 -8.81 -23.23
N THR A 506 -36.90 -8.39 -23.64
CA THR A 506 -36.56 -8.15 -25.06
C THR A 506 -35.43 -9.02 -25.60
N SER A 507 -34.65 -9.68 -24.74
CA SER A 507 -33.47 -10.45 -25.14
C SER A 507 -33.43 -11.83 -24.49
N ARG A 508 -33.45 -12.89 -25.32
CA ARG A 508 -33.27 -14.30 -24.86
C ARG A 508 -31.94 -14.48 -24.12
N PHE A 509 -30.87 -13.84 -24.61
CA PHE A 509 -29.55 -13.86 -23.95
C PHE A 509 -29.58 -13.22 -22.55
N ALA A 510 -30.28 -12.09 -22.38
CA ALA A 510 -30.43 -11.46 -21.07
C ALA A 510 -31.20 -12.36 -20.10
N ARG A 511 -32.26 -13.04 -20.58
CA ARG A 511 -33.02 -14.02 -19.77
C ARG A 511 -32.14 -15.18 -19.30
N THR A 512 -31.30 -15.74 -20.18
CA THR A 512 -30.36 -16.82 -19.81
C THR A 512 -29.36 -16.36 -18.76
N ILE A 513 -28.75 -15.17 -18.91
CA ILE A 513 -27.82 -14.62 -17.91
C ILE A 513 -28.51 -14.41 -16.55
N LEU A 514 -29.73 -13.89 -16.56
CA LEU A 514 -30.49 -13.60 -15.34
C LEU A 514 -30.94 -14.87 -14.60
N LEU A 515 -31.10 -16.01 -15.28
CA LEU A 515 -31.41 -17.30 -14.64
C LEU A 515 -30.27 -17.80 -13.74
N PHE A 516 -29.00 -17.57 -14.13
CA PHE A 516 -27.83 -17.94 -13.31
C PHE A 516 -27.49 -16.90 -12.24
N PHE A 517 -28.11 -15.72 -12.30
CA PHE A 517 -27.78 -14.61 -11.41
C PHE A 517 -28.00 -14.90 -9.91
N PRO A 518 -29.14 -15.49 -9.47
CA PRO A 518 -29.35 -15.79 -8.05
C PRO A 518 -28.28 -16.72 -7.49
N LEU A 519 -27.84 -17.72 -8.26
CA LEU A 519 -26.80 -18.67 -7.85
C LEU A 519 -25.44 -17.99 -7.72
N ILE A 520 -25.06 -17.17 -8.71
CA ILE A 520 -23.79 -16.43 -8.69
C ILE A 520 -23.81 -15.36 -7.59
N PHE A 521 -24.93 -14.68 -7.38
CA PHE A 521 -25.12 -13.69 -6.33
C PHE A 521 -25.05 -14.32 -4.94
N LEU A 522 -25.72 -15.47 -4.74
CA LEU A 522 -25.65 -16.25 -3.50
C LEU A 522 -24.22 -16.72 -3.26
N PHE A 523 -23.57 -17.35 -4.24
CA PHE A 523 -22.17 -17.77 -4.15
C PHE A 523 -21.23 -16.58 -3.85
N SER A 524 -21.50 -15.41 -4.42
CA SER A 524 -20.73 -14.21 -4.15
C SER A 524 -20.86 -13.68 -2.71
N ILE A 525 -21.97 -13.99 -2.02
CA ILE A 525 -22.23 -13.58 -0.63
C ILE A 525 -21.76 -14.66 0.35
N THR A 526 -22.06 -15.93 0.07
CA THR A 526 -21.90 -17.06 1.00
C THR A 526 -20.83 -18.06 0.58
N GLY A 527 -20.42 -18.08 -0.69
CA GLY A 527 -19.51 -19.09 -1.25
C GLY A 527 -18.17 -19.18 -0.53
N LYS A 528 -17.63 -18.02 -0.08
CA LYS A 528 -16.46 -18.04 0.80
C LYS A 528 -16.75 -18.73 2.13
N LYS A 529 -17.91 -18.49 2.76
CA LYS A 529 -18.28 -19.07 4.07
C LYS A 529 -18.61 -20.57 4.00
N LEU A 530 -19.01 -21.06 2.83
CA LEU A 530 -19.37 -22.45 2.58
C LEU A 530 -18.15 -23.38 2.40
N LEU A 531 -16.97 -22.82 2.10
CA LEU A 531 -15.74 -23.60 1.99
C LEU A 531 -15.12 -23.79 3.38
N PRO A 532 -15.10 -25.02 3.95
CA PRO A 532 -14.40 -25.29 5.19
C PRO A 532 -12.90 -24.98 5.02
N SER A 533 -12.34 -24.31 6.01
CA SER A 533 -10.91 -24.01 6.08
C SER A 533 -10.38 -24.66 7.35
N LYS A 534 -9.42 -25.58 7.18
CA LYS A 534 -8.64 -26.12 8.29
C LYS A 534 -7.59 -25.13 8.80
N ASN A 535 -7.28 -24.09 8.02
CA ASN A 535 -6.17 -23.20 8.37
C ASN A 535 -6.56 -22.23 9.49
N LEU A 536 -5.70 -22.13 10.50
CA LEU A 536 -5.67 -21.04 11.47
C LEU A 536 -4.90 -19.86 10.86
N SER A 537 -5.42 -18.65 11.06
CA SER A 537 -4.69 -17.43 10.70
C SER A 537 -4.62 -16.47 11.88
N VAL A 538 -3.41 -15.99 12.18
CA VAL A 538 -3.13 -15.02 13.25
C VAL A 538 -2.56 -13.77 12.60
N THR A 539 -3.18 -12.62 12.81
CA THR A 539 -2.75 -11.35 12.21
C THR A 539 -2.43 -10.33 13.29
N PHE A 540 -1.16 -9.95 13.41
CA PHE A 540 -0.72 -8.82 14.21
C PHE A 540 -0.91 -7.55 13.38
N LEU A 541 -1.86 -6.70 13.77
CA LEU A 541 -2.17 -5.47 13.05
C LEU A 541 -1.16 -4.37 13.35
N ASP A 542 -0.83 -3.58 12.34
CA ASP A 542 -0.08 -2.34 12.54
C ASP A 542 -1.02 -1.23 13.02
N VAL A 543 -1.11 -1.11 14.34
CA VAL A 543 -1.86 -0.06 15.05
C VAL A 543 -0.95 1.05 15.59
N GLY A 544 0.30 1.13 15.13
CA GLY A 544 1.31 2.02 15.69
C GLY A 544 1.90 1.46 16.98
N GLN A 545 1.65 2.13 18.12
CA GLN A 545 2.10 1.65 19.43
C GLN A 545 0.94 0.88 20.08
N GLY A 546 1.15 -0.38 20.48
CA GLY A 546 0.12 -1.23 21.07
C GLY A 546 -0.15 -2.51 20.29
N ASP A 547 -0.91 -3.41 20.91
CA ASP A 547 -1.31 -4.68 20.33
C ASP A 547 -2.75 -4.68 19.83
N ALA A 548 -2.96 -5.28 18.66
CA ALA A 548 -4.26 -5.66 18.15
C ALA A 548 -4.08 -6.89 17.27
N ILE A 549 -4.45 -8.06 17.81
CA ILE A 549 -4.15 -9.36 17.22
C ILE A 549 -5.47 -10.04 16.88
N HIS A 550 -5.69 -10.30 15.60
CA HIS A 550 -6.87 -10.98 15.11
C HIS A 550 -6.58 -12.44 14.79
N LEU A 551 -7.33 -13.36 15.39
CA LEU A 551 -7.24 -14.79 15.14
C LEU A 551 -8.50 -15.28 14.42
N ARG A 552 -8.31 -15.96 13.30
CA ARG A 552 -9.35 -16.70 12.60
C ARG A 552 -9.05 -18.18 12.74
N VAL A 553 -9.79 -18.84 13.62
CA VAL A 553 -9.67 -20.28 13.86
C VAL A 553 -10.38 -21.09 12.75
N PRO A 554 -10.12 -22.40 12.64
CA PRO A 554 -10.82 -23.28 11.71
C PRO A 554 -12.35 -23.14 11.83
N ASN A 555 -13.07 -23.31 10.72
CA ASN A 555 -14.52 -23.03 10.62
C ASN A 555 -14.94 -21.56 10.86
N ARG A 556 -14.00 -20.61 10.77
CA ARG A 556 -14.26 -19.15 10.70
C ARG A 556 -14.94 -18.55 11.93
N ARG A 557 -14.46 -18.90 13.12
CA ARG A 557 -14.69 -18.03 14.30
C ARG A 557 -13.57 -17.01 14.37
N ASP A 558 -13.94 -15.77 14.67
CA ASP A 558 -13.02 -14.63 14.71
C ASP A 558 -12.88 -14.18 16.17
N ILE A 559 -11.63 -14.13 16.63
CA ILE A 559 -11.21 -13.75 17.99
C ILE A 559 -10.31 -12.54 17.87
N LEU A 560 -10.41 -11.62 18.82
CA LEU A 560 -9.53 -10.44 18.90
C LEU A 560 -8.83 -10.43 20.26
N ILE A 561 -7.51 -10.32 20.27
CA ILE A 561 -6.71 -10.05 21.48
C ILE A 561 -6.24 -8.61 21.37
N ASP A 562 -6.71 -7.77 22.29
CA ASP A 562 -6.51 -6.32 22.34
C ASP A 562 -6.99 -5.55 21.10
N GLY A 563 -7.21 -4.25 21.27
CA GLY A 563 -7.78 -3.36 20.24
C GLY A 563 -6.80 -2.33 19.69
N GLY A 564 -5.65 -2.13 20.33
CA GLY A 564 -4.67 -1.12 19.97
C GLY A 564 -5.13 0.32 20.20
N GLY A 565 -4.25 1.22 20.61
CA GLY A 565 -4.60 2.63 20.85
C GLY A 565 -3.39 3.56 20.89
N THR A 566 -3.51 4.78 20.40
CA THR A 566 -2.48 5.82 20.59
C THR A 566 -3.13 7.06 21.20
N ILE A 567 -2.56 7.57 22.30
CA ILE A 567 -3.04 8.78 22.96
C ILE A 567 -3.15 9.91 21.93
N GLY A 568 -4.36 10.45 21.75
CA GLY A 568 -4.66 11.52 20.78
C GLY A 568 -6.01 11.33 20.07
N LYS A 569 -6.32 12.21 19.11
CA LYS A 569 -7.61 12.23 18.40
C LYS A 569 -7.76 11.18 17.28
N PHE A 570 -6.80 10.27 17.12
CA PHE A 570 -6.84 9.21 16.11
C PHE A 570 -7.32 7.90 16.74
N ASP A 571 -8.61 7.66 16.64
CA ASP A 571 -9.24 6.42 17.12
C ASP A 571 -8.80 5.23 16.24
N ILE A 572 -7.91 4.39 16.80
CA ILE A 572 -7.37 3.19 16.16
C ILE A 572 -8.47 2.17 15.85
N GLY A 573 -9.40 1.96 16.79
CA GLY A 573 -10.52 1.04 16.62
C GLY A 573 -11.35 1.42 15.39
N GLU A 574 -11.69 2.70 15.28
CA GLU A 574 -12.51 3.23 14.20
C GLU A 574 -11.81 3.31 12.84
N LYS A 575 -10.51 3.63 12.84
CA LYS A 575 -9.77 3.93 11.61
C LYS A 575 -8.95 2.77 11.06
N VAL A 576 -8.62 1.80 11.90
CA VAL A 576 -7.75 0.67 11.53
C VAL A 576 -8.46 -0.66 11.73
N VAL A 577 -8.85 -0.99 12.97
CA VAL A 577 -9.33 -2.34 13.32
C VAL A 577 -10.70 -2.63 12.70
N ILE A 578 -11.69 -1.74 12.87
CA ILE A 578 -13.03 -1.94 12.27
C ILE A 578 -12.97 -2.05 10.74
N PRO A 579 -12.29 -1.13 10.01
CA PRO A 579 -12.11 -1.28 8.56
C PRO A 579 -11.42 -2.58 8.17
N TYR A 580 -10.39 -3.02 8.91
CA TYR A 580 -9.74 -4.31 8.69
C TYR A 580 -10.73 -5.47 8.84
N LEU A 581 -11.49 -5.51 9.94
CA LEU A 581 -12.46 -6.57 10.21
C LEU A 581 -13.52 -6.67 9.11
N LEU A 582 -14.17 -5.53 8.77
CA LEU A 582 -15.23 -5.49 7.76
C LEU A 582 -14.72 -5.84 6.36
N LYS A 583 -13.48 -5.49 6.01
CA LYS A 583 -12.87 -5.84 4.72
C LYS A 583 -12.46 -7.30 4.62
N ASN A 584 -12.18 -7.94 5.74
CA ASN A 584 -11.84 -9.37 5.81
C ASN A 584 -13.05 -10.27 6.06
N GLY A 585 -14.27 -9.76 5.84
CA GLY A 585 -15.49 -10.57 5.89
C GLY A 585 -16.15 -10.66 7.26
N ILE A 586 -15.65 -9.93 8.26
CA ILE A 586 -15.99 -10.11 9.68
C ILE A 586 -17.07 -9.11 10.04
N SER A 587 -18.21 -9.62 10.51
CA SER A 587 -19.34 -8.80 10.97
C SER A 587 -19.71 -9.04 12.44
N LYS A 588 -19.06 -10.01 13.08
CA LYS A 588 -19.27 -10.42 14.47
C LYS A 588 -17.96 -10.99 15.00
N LEU A 589 -17.73 -10.85 16.31
CA LEU A 589 -16.61 -11.46 16.99
C LEU A 589 -17.13 -12.52 17.96
N ASP A 590 -16.48 -13.69 17.98
CA ASP A 590 -16.83 -14.74 18.92
C ASP A 590 -16.30 -14.39 20.31
N THR A 591 -15.08 -13.87 20.40
CA THR A 591 -14.45 -13.51 21.68
C THR A 591 -13.50 -12.33 21.52
N ILE A 592 -13.48 -11.47 22.54
CA ILE A 592 -12.44 -10.47 22.75
C ILE A 592 -11.67 -10.85 24.02
N PHE A 593 -10.34 -10.91 23.94
CA PHE A 593 -9.45 -10.92 25.09
C PHE A 593 -8.88 -9.52 25.28
N LEU A 594 -8.99 -8.97 26.48
CA LEU A 594 -8.26 -7.78 26.92
C LEU A 594 -7.13 -8.25 27.84
N THR A 595 -5.88 -8.07 27.42
CA THR A 595 -4.72 -8.53 28.20
C THR A 595 -4.54 -7.74 29.49
N HIS A 596 -4.61 -6.41 29.40
CA HIS A 596 -4.54 -5.47 30.52
C HIS A 596 -5.12 -4.10 30.10
N PRO A 597 -5.55 -3.24 31.05
CA PRO A 597 -6.34 -2.04 30.76
C PRO A 597 -5.54 -0.80 30.31
N HIS A 598 -4.34 -0.95 29.72
CA HIS A 598 -3.62 0.22 29.20
C HIS A 598 -4.24 0.73 27.88
N TYR A 599 -4.14 2.05 27.66
CA TYR A 599 -4.73 2.73 26.49
C TYR A 599 -4.31 2.10 25.15
N ASN A 600 -3.06 1.68 25.03
CA ASN A 600 -2.50 1.02 23.85
C ASN A 600 -3.03 -0.40 23.62
N HIS A 601 -3.90 -0.93 24.49
CA HIS A 601 -4.56 -2.23 24.37
C HIS A 601 -6.08 -2.06 24.35
N ILE A 602 -6.66 -1.35 25.32
CA ILE A 602 -8.13 -1.19 25.47
C ILE A 602 -8.73 -0.15 24.52
N GLY A 603 -7.96 0.87 24.09
CA GLY A 603 -8.50 2.05 23.41
C GLY A 603 -9.30 1.74 22.14
N GLY A 604 -8.84 0.80 21.32
CA GLY A 604 -9.56 0.38 20.12
C GLY A 604 -10.78 -0.52 20.37
N LEU A 605 -10.92 -1.11 21.56
CA LEU A 605 -12.00 -2.06 21.86
C LEU A 605 -13.35 -1.37 22.11
N VAL A 606 -13.37 -0.18 22.71
CA VAL A 606 -14.62 0.55 23.00
C VAL A 606 -15.42 0.84 21.71
N PRO A 607 -14.84 1.40 20.64
CA PRO A 607 -15.52 1.55 19.35
C PRO A 607 -16.01 0.22 18.76
N ILE A 608 -15.25 -0.86 18.93
CA ILE A 608 -15.59 -2.20 18.43
C ILE A 608 -16.81 -2.74 19.16
N LEU A 609 -16.83 -2.71 20.49
CA LEU A 609 -17.97 -3.15 21.32
C LEU A 609 -19.24 -2.34 21.05
N LYS A 610 -19.10 -1.05 20.75
CA LYS A 610 -20.22 -0.19 20.34
C LYS A 610 -20.80 -0.58 18.97
N LYS A 611 -20.10 -1.36 18.13
CA LYS A 611 -20.45 -1.55 16.71
C LYS A 611 -20.62 -3.00 16.27
N PHE A 612 -19.84 -3.91 16.83
CA PHE A 612 -19.85 -5.33 16.50
C PHE A 612 -20.71 -6.10 17.50
N LYS A 613 -21.35 -7.17 17.01
CA LYS A 613 -21.89 -8.19 17.89
C LYS A 613 -20.73 -9.03 18.42
N VAL A 614 -20.48 -8.97 19.72
CA VAL A 614 -19.45 -9.74 20.43
C VAL A 614 -20.16 -10.75 21.32
N LYS A 615 -19.80 -12.04 21.25
CA LYS A 615 -20.48 -13.06 22.07
C LYS A 615 -20.01 -13.10 23.52
N ARG A 616 -18.74 -12.80 23.78
CA ARG A 616 -18.15 -12.77 25.12
C ARG A 616 -16.84 -11.97 25.15
N VAL A 617 -16.49 -11.48 26.33
CA VAL A 617 -15.25 -10.77 26.62
C VAL A 617 -14.54 -11.45 27.78
N TYR A 618 -13.24 -11.64 27.64
CA TYR A 618 -12.34 -12.17 28.65
C TYR A 618 -11.32 -11.11 29.04
N TYR A 619 -11.03 -10.96 30.33
CA TYR A 619 -10.06 -9.97 30.82
C TYR A 619 -9.40 -10.38 32.14
N ASN A 620 -8.32 -9.68 32.52
CA ASN A 620 -7.47 -9.98 33.68
C ASN A 620 -8.00 -9.51 35.05
N SER A 621 -9.22 -8.97 35.14
CA SER A 621 -9.87 -8.60 36.42
C SER A 621 -9.27 -7.43 37.20
N GLN A 622 -8.27 -6.73 36.68
CA GLN A 622 -7.65 -5.65 37.42
C GLN A 622 -8.55 -4.41 37.42
N ASN A 623 -8.98 -3.98 38.62
CA ASN A 623 -9.64 -2.69 38.79
C ASN A 623 -8.61 -1.59 38.58
N TYR A 624 -8.81 -0.81 37.52
CA TYR A 624 -7.99 0.34 37.19
C TYR A 624 -8.92 1.55 37.05
N ALA A 625 -8.71 2.56 37.89
CA ALA A 625 -9.52 3.78 37.88
C ALA A 625 -9.12 4.66 36.69
N ASP A 626 -9.77 4.44 35.55
CA ASP A 626 -9.58 5.18 34.32
C ASP A 626 -10.94 5.30 33.60
N ASP A 627 -11.28 6.52 33.16
CA ASP A 627 -12.51 6.84 32.44
C ASP A 627 -12.76 5.87 31.25
N LEU A 628 -11.70 5.39 30.62
CA LEU A 628 -11.77 4.49 29.47
C LEU A 628 -12.18 3.06 29.86
N VAL A 629 -11.75 2.61 31.04
CA VAL A 629 -12.15 1.30 31.60
C VAL A 629 -13.61 1.35 32.01
N ASP A 630 -14.04 2.45 32.64
CA ASP A 630 -15.44 2.68 33.00
C ASP A 630 -16.33 2.70 31.75
N GLU A 631 -15.91 3.42 30.70
CA GLU A 631 -16.63 3.43 29.43
C GLU A 631 -16.72 2.02 28.80
N PHE A 632 -15.62 1.25 28.85
CA PHE A 632 -15.58 -0.13 28.37
C PHE A 632 -16.59 -1.02 29.11
N LEU A 633 -16.60 -0.99 30.44
CA LEU A 633 -17.52 -1.77 31.28
C LEU A 633 -18.98 -1.33 31.09
N GLN A 634 -19.25 -0.02 30.99
CA GLN A 634 -20.59 0.52 30.71
C GLN A 634 -21.13 0.02 29.37
N VAL A 635 -20.31 -0.02 28.32
CA VAL A 635 -20.72 -0.52 27.00
C VAL A 635 -21.05 -2.01 27.07
N ILE A 636 -20.24 -2.80 27.78
CA ILE A 636 -20.47 -4.25 27.97
C ILE A 636 -21.80 -4.49 28.71
N GLY A 637 -22.03 -3.77 29.81
CA GLY A 637 -23.27 -3.86 30.59
C GLY A 637 -24.51 -3.47 29.78
N LYS A 638 -24.46 -2.33 29.08
CA LYS A 638 -25.56 -1.85 28.22
C LYS A 638 -25.87 -2.81 27.08
N ARG A 639 -24.85 -3.49 26.53
CA ARG A 639 -24.99 -4.46 25.44
C ARG A 639 -25.30 -5.88 25.94
N LYS A 640 -25.30 -6.12 27.26
CA LYS A 640 -25.46 -7.44 27.89
C LYS A 640 -24.48 -8.47 27.33
N ILE A 641 -23.23 -8.07 27.15
CA ILE A 641 -22.18 -8.99 26.66
C ILE A 641 -21.63 -9.76 27.87
N PRO A 642 -21.60 -11.10 27.84
CA PRO A 642 -20.97 -11.90 28.88
C PRO A 642 -19.50 -11.49 29.08
N LEU A 643 -19.17 -11.05 30.29
CA LEU A 643 -17.82 -10.72 30.73
C LEU A 643 -17.37 -11.81 31.71
N LYS A 644 -16.23 -12.44 31.43
CA LYS A 644 -15.62 -13.44 32.31
C LYS A 644 -14.18 -13.07 32.62
N HIS A 645 -13.84 -13.26 33.89
CA HIS A 645 -12.50 -13.13 34.43
C HIS A 645 -11.70 -14.40 34.14
N MET A 646 -10.48 -14.25 33.63
CA MET A 646 -9.60 -15.37 33.34
C MET A 646 -8.48 -15.43 34.37
N ALA A 647 -8.25 -16.62 34.94
CA ALA A 647 -7.18 -16.91 35.86
C ALA A 647 -6.22 -17.95 35.28
N TYR A 648 -5.04 -18.08 35.90
CA TYR A 648 -4.08 -19.13 35.57
C TYR A 648 -4.73 -20.52 35.48
N GLY A 649 -4.36 -21.29 34.44
CA GLY A 649 -4.81 -22.66 34.22
C GLY A 649 -6.13 -22.80 33.46
N GLU A 650 -6.90 -21.71 33.31
CA GLU A 650 -8.11 -21.75 32.49
C GLU A 650 -7.80 -21.96 31.00
N LYS A 651 -8.72 -22.65 30.31
CA LYS A 651 -8.58 -23.01 28.89
C LYS A 651 -9.83 -22.60 28.10
N VAL A 652 -9.62 -22.11 26.89
CA VAL A 652 -10.67 -21.82 25.91
C VAL A 652 -10.36 -22.58 24.63
N GLU A 653 -11.25 -23.48 24.23
CA GLU A 653 -11.05 -24.33 23.05
C GLU A 653 -12.00 -23.96 21.90
N TYR A 654 -11.45 -23.97 20.70
CA TYR A 654 -12.17 -23.74 19.45
C TYR A 654 -11.82 -24.81 18.43
N ASN A 655 -12.62 -25.89 18.40
CA ASN A 655 -12.29 -27.11 17.65
C ASN A 655 -10.91 -27.62 18.16
N ASP A 656 -9.95 -27.77 17.27
CA ASP A 656 -8.59 -28.24 17.58
C ASP A 656 -7.64 -27.14 18.11
N VAL A 657 -8.08 -25.87 18.13
CA VAL A 657 -7.26 -24.75 18.62
C VAL A 657 -7.49 -24.55 20.11
N LYS A 658 -6.42 -24.65 20.91
CA LYS A 658 -6.45 -24.48 22.36
C LYS A 658 -5.80 -23.16 22.77
N LEU A 659 -6.47 -22.40 23.62
CA LEU A 659 -5.95 -21.18 24.25
C LEU A 659 -5.85 -21.39 25.75
N CYS A 660 -4.65 -21.55 26.29
CA CYS A 660 -4.38 -21.77 27.71
C CYS A 660 -3.90 -20.47 28.36
N ILE A 661 -4.48 -20.10 29.50
CA ILE A 661 -4.09 -18.91 30.26
C ILE A 661 -2.96 -19.27 31.23
N LEU A 662 -1.84 -18.58 31.10
CA LEU A 662 -0.62 -18.82 31.88
C LEU A 662 -0.28 -17.69 32.87
N ASN A 663 -0.97 -16.56 32.81
CA ASN A 663 -0.82 -15.43 33.72
C ASN A 663 -2.13 -14.60 33.73
N PRO A 664 -2.52 -13.93 34.82
CA PRO A 664 -1.87 -13.85 36.14
C PRO A 664 -2.07 -15.10 37.01
N ARG A 665 -1.02 -15.47 37.75
CA ARG A 665 -1.07 -16.44 38.87
C ARG A 665 -1.38 -15.75 40.18
N ILE A 666 -0.65 -14.67 40.44
CA ILE A 666 -0.77 -13.81 41.61
C ILE A 666 -1.00 -12.40 41.07
N MET A 667 -2.00 -11.72 41.61
CA MET A 667 -2.25 -10.32 41.30
C MET A 667 -1.21 -9.44 42.00
N ARG A 668 -0.47 -8.65 41.23
CA ARG A 668 0.56 -7.70 41.71
C ARG A 668 0.07 -6.25 41.61
N GLU A 669 0.76 -5.33 42.28
CA GLU A 669 0.47 -3.89 42.17
C GLU A 669 0.74 -3.36 40.74
N ASN A 670 1.86 -3.79 40.14
CA ASN A 670 2.18 -3.42 38.77
C ASN A 670 1.20 -4.09 37.79
N ILE A 671 0.50 -3.26 37.00
CA ILE A 671 -0.53 -3.67 36.06
C ILE A 671 0.04 -4.55 34.95
N ASP A 672 1.24 -4.22 34.48
CA ASP A 672 1.91 -4.93 33.40
C ASP A 672 2.18 -6.39 33.78
N SER A 673 2.57 -6.63 35.03
CA SER A 673 2.80 -7.99 35.57
C SER A 673 1.55 -8.86 35.54
N ASN A 674 0.36 -8.24 35.52
CA ASN A 674 -0.93 -8.93 35.51
C ASN A 674 -1.50 -9.12 34.10
N SER A 675 -0.73 -8.83 33.05
CA SER A 675 -1.15 -9.05 31.67
C SER A 675 -1.57 -10.50 31.44
N LEU A 676 -2.69 -10.74 30.75
CA LEU A 676 -3.04 -12.10 30.32
C LEU A 676 -1.98 -12.65 29.38
N VAL A 677 -1.32 -13.73 29.81
CA VAL A 677 -0.44 -14.51 28.95
C VAL A 677 -1.21 -15.70 28.42
N ILE A 678 -1.28 -15.81 27.09
CA ILE A 678 -2.11 -16.80 26.40
C ILE A 678 -1.20 -17.67 25.54
N LYS A 679 -1.14 -18.98 25.82
CA LYS A 679 -0.51 -19.97 24.94
C LYS A 679 -1.55 -20.52 23.98
N LEU A 680 -1.33 -20.30 22.69
CA LEU A 680 -2.10 -20.92 21.62
C LEU A 680 -1.38 -22.19 21.16
N SER A 681 -2.13 -23.28 21.02
CA SER A 681 -1.65 -24.54 20.44
C SER A 681 -2.61 -25.05 19.37
N TYR A 682 -2.08 -25.46 18.22
CA TYR A 682 -2.83 -26.08 17.13
C TYR A 682 -1.93 -27.07 16.38
N GLY A 683 -2.18 -28.38 16.51
CA GLY A 683 -1.25 -29.40 16.04
C GLY A 683 0.12 -29.25 16.73
N ASP A 684 1.19 -29.25 15.94
CA ASP A 684 2.58 -29.05 16.39
C ASP A 684 2.95 -27.56 16.49
N PHE A 685 2.04 -26.65 16.13
CA PHE A 685 2.28 -25.22 16.09
C PHE A 685 1.88 -24.50 17.39
N GLY A 686 2.78 -23.64 17.90
CA GLY A 686 2.59 -22.86 19.13
C GLY A 686 2.86 -21.36 19.00
N ILE A 687 2.00 -20.53 19.60
CA ILE A 687 2.26 -19.08 19.78
C ILE A 687 2.07 -18.71 21.25
N LEU A 688 3.02 -17.96 21.81
CA LEU A 688 2.90 -17.35 23.13
C LEU A 688 2.60 -15.85 23.01
N PHE A 689 1.39 -15.45 23.40
CA PHE A 689 0.99 -14.05 23.54
C PHE A 689 1.30 -13.59 24.96
N THR A 690 2.14 -12.58 25.10
CA THR A 690 2.70 -12.17 26.39
C THR A 690 2.08 -10.90 26.97
N GLY A 691 1.33 -10.13 26.17
CA GLY A 691 0.93 -8.78 26.56
C GLY A 691 2.15 -7.94 26.92
N ASP A 692 2.07 -7.16 27.99
CA ASP A 692 3.16 -6.29 28.44
C ASP A 692 3.85 -6.80 29.73
N ILE A 693 3.84 -8.13 29.97
CA ILE A 693 4.48 -8.71 31.16
C ILE A 693 5.89 -8.17 31.42
N ASP A 694 6.15 -7.85 32.69
CA ASP A 694 7.43 -7.37 33.17
C ASP A 694 8.45 -8.51 33.35
N TYR A 695 9.66 -8.15 33.80
CA TYR A 695 10.75 -9.10 33.96
C TYR A 695 10.45 -10.19 35.02
N GLU A 696 9.75 -9.83 36.09
CA GLU A 696 9.41 -10.74 37.19
C GLU A 696 8.40 -11.80 36.74
N ALA A 697 7.35 -11.40 36.03
CA ALA A 697 6.39 -12.34 35.42
C ALA A 697 7.07 -13.26 34.39
N GLN A 698 8.04 -12.75 33.61
CA GLN A 698 8.83 -13.57 32.69
C GLN A 698 9.65 -14.65 33.42
N GLU A 699 10.34 -14.31 34.51
CA GLU A 699 11.11 -15.29 35.31
C GLU A 699 10.19 -16.36 35.91
N GLU A 700 8.99 -16.00 36.37
CA GLU A 700 8.03 -16.97 36.89
C GLU A 700 7.55 -17.95 35.81
N LEU A 701 7.21 -17.43 34.62
CA LEU A 701 6.77 -18.25 33.49
C LEU A 701 7.89 -19.18 32.98
N SER A 702 9.16 -18.84 33.19
CA SER A 702 10.28 -19.70 32.79
C SER A 702 10.31 -21.08 33.49
N LYS A 703 9.51 -21.25 34.55
CA LYS A 703 9.33 -22.53 35.27
C LYS A 703 8.31 -23.46 34.59
N GLU A 704 7.54 -22.95 33.63
CA GLU A 704 6.43 -23.65 32.98
C GLU A 704 6.79 -24.20 31.59
N GLU A 705 5.93 -25.05 31.04
CA GLU A 705 6.03 -25.54 29.67
C GLU A 705 5.49 -24.51 28.66
N ILE A 706 6.35 -23.54 28.32
CA ILE A 706 6.00 -22.40 27.45
C ILE A 706 6.66 -22.42 26.07
N GLU A 707 7.17 -23.58 25.65
CA GLU A 707 7.74 -23.76 24.31
C GLU A 707 6.74 -23.33 23.23
N SER A 708 7.19 -22.52 22.27
CA SER A 708 6.36 -21.98 21.20
C SER A 708 7.21 -21.54 20.00
N ASP A 709 6.74 -21.81 18.79
CA ASP A 709 7.42 -21.39 17.55
C ASP A 709 7.54 -19.86 17.44
N ILE A 710 6.50 -19.17 17.92
CA ILE A 710 6.37 -17.72 17.83
C ILE A 710 6.15 -17.12 19.22
N LEU A 711 6.94 -16.10 19.52
CA LEU A 711 6.80 -15.30 20.74
C LEU A 711 6.38 -13.88 20.38
N GLN A 712 5.26 -13.40 20.93
CA GLN A 712 5.00 -11.96 21.03
C GLN A 712 5.99 -11.39 22.04
N ILE A 713 6.81 -10.43 21.63
CA ILE A 713 7.78 -9.79 22.51
C ILE A 713 7.05 -8.79 23.42
N PRO A 714 7.17 -8.91 24.74
CA PRO A 714 6.45 -8.04 25.66
C PRO A 714 6.94 -6.59 25.59
N ASN A 715 6.12 -5.67 26.10
CA ASN A 715 6.45 -4.26 26.25
C ASN A 715 6.83 -3.58 24.92
N HIS A 716 6.26 -4.05 23.81
CA HIS A 716 6.50 -3.52 22.45
C HIS A 716 8.00 -3.46 22.08
N GLY A 717 8.81 -4.36 22.69
CA GLY A 717 10.26 -4.44 22.49
C GLY A 717 11.09 -3.36 23.20
N LYS A 718 10.55 -2.67 24.22
CA LYS A 718 11.30 -1.68 25.02
C LYS A 718 11.80 -2.22 26.35
N GLY A 719 11.10 -3.20 26.93
CA GLY A 719 11.43 -3.79 28.22
C GLY A 719 12.64 -4.72 28.16
N GLN A 720 13.14 -5.10 29.34
CA GLN A 720 14.13 -6.17 29.45
C GLN A 720 13.45 -7.53 29.20
N ILE A 721 14.16 -8.41 28.49
CA ILE A 721 13.73 -9.79 28.26
C ILE A 721 14.59 -10.71 29.12
N SER A 722 13.97 -11.50 29.98
CA SER A 722 14.66 -12.54 30.75
C SER A 722 15.31 -13.56 29.81
N PRO A 723 16.64 -13.80 29.93
CA PRO A 723 17.30 -14.85 29.16
C PRO A 723 16.74 -16.23 29.44
N LYS A 724 16.35 -16.53 30.70
CA LYS A 724 15.75 -17.82 31.06
C LYS A 724 14.39 -18.01 30.41
N PHE A 725 13.55 -16.97 30.44
CA PHE A 725 12.27 -16.97 29.77
C PHE A 725 12.42 -17.23 28.27
N LEU A 726 13.28 -16.44 27.60
CA LEU A 726 13.50 -16.59 26.16
C LEU A 726 14.08 -17.97 25.80
N TYR A 727 14.99 -18.50 26.62
CA TYR A 727 15.54 -19.85 26.45
C TYR A 727 14.47 -20.93 26.60
N LYS A 728 13.57 -20.79 27.59
CA LYS A 728 12.49 -21.75 27.84
C LYS A 728 11.41 -21.73 26.75
N VAL A 729 11.08 -20.55 26.22
CA VAL A 729 10.16 -20.43 25.08
C VAL A 729 10.78 -21.01 23.81
N ALA A 730 12.10 -20.88 23.65
CA ALA A 730 12.88 -21.29 22.48
C ALA A 730 12.29 -20.85 21.12
N PRO A 731 11.88 -19.58 20.95
CA PRO A 731 11.12 -19.19 19.77
C PRO A 731 11.98 -19.12 18.51
N LYS A 732 11.44 -19.67 17.42
CA LYS A 732 12.00 -19.49 16.07
C LYS A 732 11.81 -18.05 15.59
N TYR A 733 10.66 -17.44 15.92
CA TYR A 733 10.33 -16.08 15.53
C TYR A 733 9.81 -15.22 16.69
N GLY A 734 10.27 -13.97 16.77
CA GLY A 734 9.77 -12.95 17.70
C GLY A 734 8.96 -11.89 16.96
N ILE A 735 7.77 -11.54 17.44
CA ILE A 735 6.93 -10.49 16.84
C ILE A 735 6.83 -9.30 17.78
N ILE A 736 7.05 -8.10 17.24
CA ILE A 736 7.05 -6.85 18.00
C ILE A 736 6.02 -5.88 17.40
N SER A 737 4.92 -5.64 18.09
CA SER A 737 3.95 -4.60 17.72
C SER A 737 4.47 -3.24 18.18
N THR A 738 4.95 -2.40 17.27
CA THR A 738 5.56 -1.11 17.65
C THR A 738 5.59 -0.13 16.49
N LYS A 739 5.63 1.17 16.81
CA LYS A 739 5.92 2.24 15.83
C LYS A 739 7.41 2.57 15.71
N PHE A 740 8.26 2.00 16.57
CA PHE A 740 9.70 2.34 16.65
C PHE A 740 10.59 1.29 15.94
N LYS A 741 11.84 1.65 15.65
CA LYS A 741 12.85 0.71 15.13
C LYS A 741 13.43 -0.14 16.26
N VAL A 742 13.55 -1.44 16.05
CA VAL A 742 13.86 -2.44 17.10
C VAL A 742 15.25 -3.09 16.99
N ARG A 743 16.19 -2.44 16.30
CA ARG A 743 17.53 -2.99 15.98
C ARG A 743 18.32 -3.56 17.17
N LYS A 744 18.21 -2.95 18.35
CA LYS A 744 18.96 -3.39 19.55
C LYS A 744 18.60 -4.82 19.98
N LEU A 745 17.35 -5.23 19.81
CA LEU A 745 16.89 -6.59 20.12
C LEU A 745 17.36 -7.60 19.07
N GLU A 746 17.28 -7.21 17.78
CA GLU A 746 17.77 -8.01 16.65
C GLU A 746 19.27 -8.32 16.82
N GLU A 747 20.07 -7.37 17.30
CA GLU A 747 21.51 -7.54 17.55
C GLU A 747 21.81 -8.43 18.77
N LYS A 748 21.00 -8.33 19.83
CA LYS A 748 21.24 -9.04 21.09
C LYS A 748 20.90 -10.54 21.04
N TYR A 749 19.90 -10.94 20.25
CA TYR A 749 19.38 -12.32 20.24
C TYR A 749 19.43 -12.96 18.84
N SER A 750 20.64 -13.29 18.38
CA SER A 750 20.90 -13.79 17.01
C SER A 750 20.20 -15.11 16.62
N ASN A 751 19.78 -15.93 17.60
CA ASN A 751 19.13 -17.22 17.35
C ASN A 751 17.62 -17.09 17.01
N THR A 752 16.98 -15.96 17.32
CA THR A 752 15.56 -15.71 17.06
C THR A 752 15.42 -14.68 15.94
N ARG A 753 14.56 -14.95 14.95
CA ARG A 753 14.29 -14.00 13.87
C ARG A 753 13.14 -13.06 14.25
N PHE A 754 13.35 -11.75 14.20
CA PHE A 754 12.34 -10.77 14.60
C PHE A 754 11.59 -10.15 13.42
N PHE A 755 10.27 -9.97 13.61
CA PHE A 755 9.41 -9.14 12.80
C PHE A 755 8.86 -7.99 13.63
N SER A 756 8.69 -6.81 13.03
CA SER A 756 8.06 -5.69 13.72
C SER A 756 7.04 -4.98 12.85
N THR A 757 5.92 -4.55 13.44
CA THR A 757 4.85 -3.90 12.67
C THR A 757 5.30 -2.58 12.05
N SER A 758 6.25 -1.85 12.68
CA SER A 758 6.86 -0.64 12.10
C SER A 758 7.63 -0.89 10.79
N LYS A 759 8.36 -2.01 10.71
CA LYS A 759 9.21 -2.38 9.56
C LYS A 759 8.41 -3.15 8.51
N ASN A 760 7.58 -4.07 8.97
CA ASN A 760 6.92 -5.09 8.16
C ASN A 760 5.43 -4.82 7.91
N GLY A 761 4.85 -3.78 8.50
CA GLY A 761 3.39 -3.61 8.54
C GLY A 761 2.74 -4.76 9.31
N ALA A 762 1.46 -5.04 9.04
CA ALA A 762 0.79 -6.18 9.61
C ALA A 762 1.52 -7.50 9.26
N ILE A 763 1.61 -8.39 10.25
CA ILE A 763 2.26 -9.69 10.11
C ILE A 763 1.16 -10.74 10.15
N VAL A 764 0.97 -11.44 9.03
CA VAL A 764 -0.06 -12.48 8.90
C VAL A 764 0.63 -13.83 8.97
N ILE A 765 0.25 -14.64 9.95
CA ILE A 765 0.68 -16.02 10.07
C ILE A 765 -0.49 -16.90 9.60
N LYS A 766 -0.19 -17.90 8.79
CA LYS A 766 -1.14 -18.95 8.39
C LYS A 766 -0.52 -20.30 8.67
N THR A 767 -1.31 -21.20 9.24
CA THR A 767 -0.88 -22.55 9.58
C THR A 767 -2.03 -23.54 9.39
N ASP A 768 -1.69 -24.76 9.01
CA ASP A 768 -2.58 -25.93 8.99
C ASP A 768 -2.41 -26.83 10.22
N GLY A 769 -1.51 -26.47 11.13
CA GLY A 769 -1.17 -27.22 12.35
C GLY A 769 0.10 -28.04 12.25
N GLU A 770 0.62 -28.28 11.04
CA GLU A 770 1.90 -28.98 10.80
C GLU A 770 2.97 -28.04 10.27
N SER A 771 2.57 -27.08 9.42
CA SER A 771 3.45 -26.10 8.81
C SER A 771 2.85 -24.70 8.91
N PHE A 772 3.72 -23.69 8.98
CA PHE A 772 3.29 -22.30 9.04
C PHE A 772 4.09 -21.38 8.12
N GLU A 773 3.41 -20.37 7.58
CA GLU A 773 3.99 -19.30 6.77
C GLU A 773 3.76 -17.95 7.46
N ILE A 774 4.78 -17.08 7.44
CA ILE A 774 4.70 -15.70 7.90
C ILE A 774 4.75 -14.76 6.69
N GLU A 775 3.65 -14.07 6.44
CA GLU A 775 3.46 -13.11 5.37
C GLU A 775 3.46 -11.67 5.94
N PRO A 776 4.60 -10.96 5.95
CA PRO A 776 4.62 -9.55 6.31
C PRO A 776 4.02 -8.68 5.19
N ARG A 777 3.29 -7.62 5.55
CA ARG A 777 2.70 -6.70 4.57
C ARG A 777 3.75 -5.90 3.79
N ARG A 778 4.92 -5.65 4.38
CA ARG A 778 6.07 -4.91 3.85
C ARG A 778 7.38 -5.67 4.07
N GLY A 779 8.33 -5.48 3.17
CA GLY A 779 9.69 -6.03 3.30
C GLY A 779 9.93 -7.38 2.64
N GLY A 780 8.94 -7.93 1.92
CA GLY A 780 9.03 -9.24 1.27
C GLY A 780 9.00 -10.41 2.27
N THR A 781 8.72 -11.61 1.78
CA THR A 781 8.84 -12.85 2.56
C THR A 781 10.31 -13.07 2.95
N LEU A 782 10.59 -13.50 4.19
CA LEU A 782 11.97 -13.76 4.61
C LEU A 782 12.60 -14.83 3.70
N LYS A 783 13.66 -14.46 3.00
CA LYS A 783 14.38 -15.35 2.09
C LYS A 783 15.44 -16.13 2.85
N GLU A 784 15.39 -17.46 2.81
CA GLU A 784 16.53 -18.28 3.22
C GLU A 784 17.66 -18.16 2.19
N LEU A 785 18.52 -17.16 2.40
CA LEU A 785 19.67 -16.87 1.55
C LEU A 785 20.77 -17.92 1.78
N LEU A 786 21.13 -18.63 0.72
CA LEU A 786 22.22 -19.60 0.69
C LEU A 786 23.28 -19.12 -0.29
N VAL A 787 24.47 -18.78 0.20
CA VAL A 787 25.58 -18.40 -0.68
C VAL A 787 26.42 -19.64 -0.98
N ILE A 788 26.68 -19.91 -2.25
CA ILE A 788 27.46 -21.06 -2.70
C ILE A 788 28.68 -20.53 -3.44
N LYS A 789 29.86 -20.70 -2.85
CA LYS A 789 31.13 -20.36 -3.49
C LYS A 789 31.59 -21.52 -4.36
N ILE A 790 31.81 -21.25 -5.64
CA ILE A 790 32.32 -22.21 -6.62
C ILE A 790 33.65 -21.71 -7.18
N GLY A 791 34.70 -22.52 -7.21
CA GLY A 791 35.97 -22.10 -7.81
C GLY A 791 36.99 -23.22 -7.93
N GLY A 792 38.19 -22.87 -8.40
CA GLY A 792 39.27 -23.84 -8.59
C GLY A 792 39.07 -24.70 -9.84
N LYS A 793 39.63 -25.91 -9.82
CA LYS A 793 39.56 -26.88 -10.94
C LYS A 793 38.12 -27.28 -11.27
N LEU A 794 37.22 -27.26 -10.28
CA LEU A 794 35.80 -27.60 -10.42
C LEU A 794 35.09 -26.86 -11.55
N LEU A 795 35.49 -25.63 -11.88
CA LEU A 795 34.89 -24.84 -12.97
C LEU A 795 35.05 -25.48 -14.35
N LYS A 796 36.04 -26.36 -14.52
CA LYS A 796 36.33 -27.08 -15.77
C LYS A 796 35.90 -28.56 -15.71
N GLU A 797 35.42 -29.05 -14.57
CA GLU A 797 35.08 -30.46 -14.35
C GLU A 797 33.64 -30.80 -14.81
N PRO A 798 33.39 -32.00 -15.37
CA PRO A 798 32.04 -32.45 -15.77
C PRO A 798 31.01 -32.49 -14.63
N VAL A 799 31.47 -32.60 -13.38
CA VAL A 799 30.63 -32.61 -12.17
C VAL A 799 29.85 -31.30 -11.97
N MET A 800 30.27 -30.20 -12.60
CA MET A 800 29.64 -28.88 -12.47
C MET A 800 28.15 -28.90 -12.82
N ASP A 801 27.74 -29.65 -13.83
CA ASP A 801 26.32 -29.74 -14.21
C ASP A 801 25.44 -30.32 -13.11
N SER A 802 25.95 -31.30 -12.38
CA SER A 802 25.25 -31.89 -11.24
C SER A 802 25.07 -30.85 -10.12
N HIS A 803 26.10 -30.05 -9.84
CA HIS A 803 26.01 -28.97 -8.86
C HIS A 803 25.02 -27.90 -9.28
N LEU A 804 25.05 -27.45 -10.53
CA LEU A 804 24.10 -26.46 -11.04
C LEU A 804 22.65 -26.98 -11.01
N LYS A 805 22.41 -28.25 -11.32
CA LYS A 805 21.10 -28.89 -11.14
C LYS A 805 20.64 -28.86 -9.69
N ASN A 806 21.53 -29.15 -8.73
CA ASN A 806 21.21 -29.07 -7.31
C ASN A 806 20.85 -27.63 -6.88
N VAL A 807 21.57 -26.61 -7.39
CA VAL A 807 21.24 -25.20 -7.16
C VAL A 807 19.86 -24.83 -7.70
N ILE A 808 19.50 -25.32 -8.90
CA ILE A 808 18.18 -25.11 -9.48
C ILE A 808 17.10 -25.77 -8.63
N SER A 809 17.34 -26.99 -8.12
CA SER A 809 16.42 -27.68 -7.22
C SER A 809 16.23 -26.92 -5.90
N LEU A 810 17.30 -26.38 -5.31
CA LEU A 810 17.22 -25.51 -4.13
C LEU A 810 16.34 -24.28 -4.39
N ALA A 811 16.53 -23.61 -5.53
CA ALA A 811 15.71 -22.46 -5.93
C ALA A 811 14.23 -22.82 -6.12
N LYS A 812 13.94 -23.96 -6.74
CA LYS A 812 12.55 -24.47 -6.91
C LYS A 812 11.91 -24.88 -5.60
N GLY A 813 12.68 -25.36 -4.63
CA GLY A 813 12.25 -25.71 -3.29
C GLY A 813 12.04 -24.52 -2.33
N GLY A 814 12.01 -23.28 -2.84
CA GLY A 814 11.75 -22.08 -2.04
C GLY A 814 12.97 -21.48 -1.33
N LYS A 815 14.18 -22.05 -1.52
CA LYS A 815 15.42 -21.42 -1.04
C LYS A 815 15.91 -20.38 -2.03
N HIS A 816 16.79 -19.50 -1.58
CA HIS A 816 17.29 -18.37 -2.36
C HIS A 816 18.80 -18.50 -2.57
N PRO A 817 19.26 -19.38 -3.48
CA PRO A 817 20.68 -19.60 -3.69
C PRO A 817 21.32 -18.43 -4.46
N VAL A 818 22.52 -18.06 -4.05
CA VAL A 818 23.38 -17.06 -4.69
C VAL A 818 24.73 -17.71 -4.96
N ILE A 819 25.18 -17.71 -6.21
CA ILE A 819 26.49 -18.27 -6.57
C ILE A 819 27.52 -17.16 -6.55
N VAL A 820 28.63 -17.36 -5.83
CA VAL A 820 29.85 -16.54 -5.96
C VAL A 820 30.90 -17.41 -6.63
N HIS A 821 31.54 -16.92 -7.70
CA HIS A 821 32.55 -17.72 -8.39
C HIS A 821 33.96 -17.15 -8.30
N GLY A 822 34.96 -18.04 -8.37
CA GLY A 822 36.37 -17.68 -8.56
C GLY A 822 36.81 -17.74 -10.03
N GLY A 823 38.11 -17.70 -10.25
CA GLY A 823 38.73 -17.85 -11.57
C GLY A 823 40.26 -17.91 -11.55
N GLY A 824 40.88 -18.23 -10.40
CA GLY A 824 42.32 -18.07 -10.19
C GLY A 824 43.19 -18.79 -11.23
N LEU A 825 42.85 -20.03 -11.59
CA LEU A 825 43.60 -20.82 -12.58
C LEU A 825 43.53 -20.18 -13.99
N GLU A 826 42.33 -19.85 -14.46
CA GLU A 826 42.14 -19.21 -15.79
C GLU A 826 42.76 -17.82 -15.86
N ILE A 827 42.75 -17.06 -14.76
CA ILE A 827 43.45 -15.76 -14.70
C ILE A 827 44.96 -15.98 -14.86
N THR A 828 45.54 -16.97 -14.17
CA THR A 828 46.97 -17.32 -14.29
C THR A 828 47.32 -17.76 -15.72
N GLU A 829 46.52 -18.62 -16.34
CA GLU A 829 46.68 -19.07 -17.73
C GLU A 829 46.64 -17.86 -18.69
N LYS A 830 45.64 -16.99 -18.55
CA LYS A 830 45.46 -15.83 -19.45
C LYS A 830 46.55 -14.77 -19.30
N LEU A 831 47.00 -14.52 -18.07
CA LEU A 831 48.16 -13.66 -17.81
C LEU A 831 49.42 -14.21 -18.48
N GLY A 832 49.66 -15.52 -18.36
CA GLY A 832 50.80 -16.19 -18.99
C GLY A 832 50.80 -16.08 -20.52
N ILE A 833 49.63 -16.29 -21.15
CA ILE A 833 49.46 -16.12 -22.61
C ILE A 833 49.81 -14.69 -23.07
N LEU A 834 49.53 -13.70 -22.22
CA LEU A 834 49.82 -12.28 -22.49
C LEU A 834 51.23 -11.86 -22.02
N GLY A 835 52.12 -12.81 -21.75
CA GLY A 835 53.51 -12.55 -21.37
C GLY A 835 53.71 -12.05 -19.93
N LYS A 836 52.67 -12.05 -19.10
CA LYS A 836 52.75 -11.61 -17.69
C LYS A 836 53.01 -12.77 -16.74
N LYS A 837 53.98 -12.60 -15.83
CA LYS A 837 54.27 -13.56 -14.76
C LYS A 837 53.30 -13.38 -13.58
N PRO A 838 52.50 -14.40 -13.21
CA PRO A 838 51.62 -14.35 -12.05
C PRO A 838 52.42 -14.17 -10.75
N ARG A 839 52.08 -13.17 -9.94
CA ARG A 839 52.70 -12.92 -8.63
C ARG A 839 51.68 -13.04 -7.50
N PHE A 840 52.02 -13.76 -6.45
CA PHE A 840 51.21 -13.90 -5.24
C PHE A 840 51.99 -13.40 -4.02
N ILE A 841 51.31 -12.67 -3.14
CA ILE A 841 51.85 -12.13 -1.89
C ILE A 841 50.84 -12.49 -0.81
N GLU A 842 51.27 -13.19 0.24
CA GLU A 842 50.42 -13.64 1.35
C GLU A 842 49.12 -14.37 0.90
N GLY A 843 49.23 -15.19 -0.14
CA GLY A 843 48.09 -15.95 -0.69
C GLY A 843 47.10 -15.14 -1.54
N GLN A 844 47.35 -13.86 -1.77
CA GLN A 844 46.56 -13.00 -2.65
C GLN A 844 47.34 -12.66 -3.93
N ARG A 845 46.62 -12.51 -5.05
CA ARG A 845 47.24 -12.17 -6.34
C ARG A 845 47.58 -10.67 -6.34
N TYR A 846 48.86 -10.34 -6.48
CA TYR A 846 49.27 -8.97 -6.79
C TYR A 846 48.63 -8.56 -8.13
N THR A 847 47.89 -7.46 -8.13
CA THR A 847 47.11 -7.03 -9.30
C THR A 847 47.46 -5.58 -9.64
N ASP A 848 48.31 -5.37 -10.65
CA ASP A 848 48.54 -4.04 -11.23
C ASP A 848 47.37 -3.61 -12.14
N GLY A 849 47.43 -2.39 -12.70
CA GLY A 849 46.33 -1.83 -13.51
C GLY A 849 45.99 -2.67 -14.73
N GLU A 850 46.99 -3.09 -15.50
CA GLU A 850 46.80 -3.95 -16.68
C GLU A 850 46.32 -5.36 -16.30
N SER A 851 46.84 -5.92 -15.21
CA SER A 851 46.41 -7.22 -14.69
C SER A 851 44.97 -7.18 -14.20
N LEU A 852 44.50 -6.03 -13.68
CA LEU A 852 43.12 -5.84 -13.26
C LEU A 852 42.14 -5.96 -14.44
N GLU A 853 42.47 -5.39 -15.60
CA GLU A 853 41.65 -5.52 -16.81
C GLU A 853 41.52 -6.97 -17.24
N ILE A 854 42.62 -7.73 -17.20
CA ILE A 854 42.63 -9.16 -17.52
C ILE A 854 41.80 -9.95 -16.52
N VAL A 855 41.93 -9.64 -15.22
CA VAL A 855 41.12 -10.25 -14.16
C VAL A 855 39.63 -10.00 -14.39
N GLU A 856 39.24 -8.76 -14.69
CA GLU A 856 37.84 -8.39 -14.93
C GLU A 856 37.28 -9.12 -16.15
N MET A 857 38.01 -9.15 -17.27
CA MET A 857 37.61 -9.87 -18.49
C MET A 857 37.41 -11.37 -18.24
N VAL A 858 38.37 -12.01 -17.58
CA VAL A 858 38.31 -13.46 -17.32
C VAL A 858 37.14 -13.81 -16.39
N LEU A 859 36.98 -13.06 -15.29
CA LEU A 859 35.89 -13.30 -14.35
C LEU A 859 34.52 -13.03 -14.99
N ALA A 860 34.37 -11.98 -15.79
CA ALA A 860 33.13 -11.74 -16.55
C ALA A 860 32.81 -12.89 -17.52
N GLY A 861 33.83 -13.44 -18.20
CA GLY A 861 33.67 -14.61 -19.08
C GLY A 861 33.20 -15.86 -18.34
N ILE A 862 33.85 -16.21 -17.21
CA ILE A 862 33.44 -17.32 -16.34
C ILE A 862 31.99 -17.13 -15.88
N ASN A 863 31.64 -15.92 -15.45
CA ASN A 863 30.31 -15.56 -14.98
C ASN A 863 29.24 -15.91 -16.02
N LYS A 864 29.45 -15.49 -17.29
CA LYS A 864 28.50 -15.75 -18.37
C LYS A 864 28.41 -17.22 -18.76
N ARG A 865 29.49 -17.99 -18.66
CA ARG A 865 29.44 -19.46 -18.88
C ARG A 865 28.57 -20.16 -17.83
N ILE A 866 28.74 -19.83 -16.54
CA ILE A 866 27.92 -20.39 -15.46
C ILE A 866 26.44 -20.03 -15.67
N VAL A 867 26.14 -18.75 -15.97
CA VAL A 867 24.78 -18.28 -16.23
C VAL A 867 24.14 -19.00 -17.41
N GLY A 868 24.87 -19.09 -18.54
CA GLY A 868 24.42 -19.81 -19.73
C GLY A 868 24.10 -21.27 -19.42
N ARG A 869 24.96 -21.93 -18.64
CA ARG A 869 24.74 -23.34 -18.27
C ARG A 869 23.53 -23.55 -17.37
N ILE A 870 23.33 -22.69 -16.36
CA ILE A 870 22.13 -22.75 -15.50
C ILE A 870 20.85 -22.58 -16.33
N ASN A 871 20.85 -21.63 -17.26
CA ASN A 871 19.69 -21.38 -18.13
C ASN A 871 19.40 -22.58 -19.05
N LEU A 872 20.43 -23.20 -19.63
CA LEU A 872 20.29 -24.43 -20.43
C LEU A 872 19.74 -25.61 -19.62
N LEU A 873 20.08 -25.69 -18.33
CA LEU A 873 19.60 -26.72 -17.41
C LEU A 873 18.18 -26.44 -16.87
N GLY A 874 17.49 -25.39 -17.37
CA GLY A 874 16.11 -25.05 -16.99
C GLY A 874 15.99 -24.18 -15.74
N GLY A 875 17.08 -23.56 -15.29
CA GLY A 875 17.07 -22.50 -14.28
C GLY A 875 16.85 -21.10 -14.87
N LYS A 876 16.81 -20.08 -14.00
CA LYS A 876 16.83 -18.67 -14.40
C LYS A 876 17.99 -17.98 -13.71
N ALA A 877 19.12 -17.81 -14.37
CA ALA A 877 20.30 -17.17 -13.80
C ALA A 877 20.55 -15.77 -14.38
N VAL A 878 21.05 -14.87 -13.53
CA VAL A 878 21.51 -13.54 -13.93
C VAL A 878 22.91 -13.31 -13.38
N GLY A 879 23.83 -12.99 -14.28
CA GLY A 879 25.24 -12.77 -13.97
C GLY A 879 25.57 -11.31 -13.72
N ILE A 880 26.11 -11.01 -12.53
CA ILE A 880 26.50 -9.68 -12.07
C ILE A 880 27.88 -9.70 -11.40
N SER A 881 28.41 -8.53 -11.10
CA SER A 881 29.62 -8.27 -10.32
C SER A 881 29.29 -7.38 -9.12
N GLY A 882 30.27 -7.13 -8.25
CA GLY A 882 30.15 -6.11 -7.21
C GLY A 882 29.93 -4.69 -7.75
N LYS A 883 30.32 -4.41 -9.00
CA LYS A 883 30.14 -3.10 -9.66
C LYS A 883 28.69 -2.84 -10.06
N ASP A 884 27.95 -3.88 -10.42
CA ASP A 884 26.61 -3.78 -10.95
C ASP A 884 25.62 -3.30 -9.88
N GLY A 885 24.97 -2.16 -10.12
CA GLY A 885 24.08 -1.53 -9.14
C GLY A 885 24.79 -1.08 -7.85
N PHE A 886 26.13 -0.96 -7.88
CA PHE A 886 26.96 -0.71 -6.69
C PHE A 886 26.71 -1.77 -5.59
N LEU A 887 26.55 -3.04 -6.00
CA LEU A 887 26.26 -4.15 -5.10
C LEU A 887 27.30 -4.28 -3.99
N VAL A 888 28.58 -4.10 -4.30
CA VAL A 888 29.69 -4.17 -3.34
C VAL A 888 30.55 -2.92 -3.45
N GLU A 889 30.68 -2.23 -2.32
CA GLU A 889 31.65 -1.15 -2.11
C GLU A 889 32.98 -1.79 -1.65
N ALA A 890 34.03 -1.57 -2.43
CA ALA A 890 35.36 -2.10 -2.16
C ALA A 890 36.22 -1.12 -1.36
N LYS A 891 37.02 -1.65 -0.43
CA LYS A 891 38.04 -0.90 0.31
C LYS A 891 39.42 -1.50 0.03
N LYS A 892 40.32 -0.70 -0.54
CA LYS A 892 41.69 -1.12 -0.84
C LYS A 892 42.36 -1.69 0.42
N LEU A 893 42.98 -2.85 0.29
CA LEU A 893 43.77 -3.47 1.36
C LEU A 893 45.04 -2.66 1.60
N LYS A 894 45.28 -2.27 2.85
CA LYS A 894 46.51 -1.61 3.30
C LYS A 894 47.26 -2.56 4.22
N GLY A 895 48.35 -3.14 3.73
CA GLY A 895 49.20 -4.09 4.47
C GLY A 895 50.68 -3.72 4.40
N LYS A 896 51.55 -4.59 4.92
CA LYS A 896 53.02 -4.42 4.87
C LYS A 896 53.56 -4.37 3.43
N HIS A 897 52.85 -5.01 2.49
CA HIS A 897 53.17 -5.01 1.06
C HIS A 897 52.00 -4.40 0.27
N ASP A 898 52.30 -3.60 -0.76
CA ASP A 898 51.26 -3.12 -1.69
C ASP A 898 50.84 -4.25 -2.64
N LEU A 899 49.57 -4.64 -2.56
CA LEU A 899 48.98 -5.66 -3.42
C LEU A 899 48.45 -5.07 -4.74
N GLY A 900 48.58 -3.76 -4.96
CA GLY A 900 48.05 -3.06 -6.13
C GLY A 900 46.55 -2.79 -5.99
N TYR A 901 45.76 -3.17 -6.98
CA TYR A 901 44.30 -3.02 -7.04
C TYR A 901 43.57 -4.20 -6.38
N VAL A 902 43.94 -4.51 -5.14
CA VAL A 902 43.33 -5.57 -4.33
C VAL A 902 42.58 -4.96 -3.14
N ALA A 903 41.38 -5.47 -2.86
CA ALA A 903 40.48 -4.90 -1.86
C ALA A 903 39.76 -5.96 -1.01
N GLU A 904 39.12 -5.49 0.06
CA GLU A 904 38.12 -6.19 0.86
C GLU A 904 36.72 -5.58 0.64
N VAL A 905 35.69 -6.30 1.08
CA VAL A 905 34.30 -5.81 1.08
C VAL A 905 34.12 -4.83 2.25
N GLU A 906 33.85 -3.56 1.94
CA GLU A 906 33.52 -2.56 2.94
C GLU A 906 32.03 -2.57 3.28
N ARG A 907 31.20 -2.61 2.24
CA ARG A 907 29.75 -2.53 2.36
C ARG A 907 29.06 -3.23 1.20
N VAL A 908 27.86 -3.76 1.45
CA VAL A 908 27.00 -4.37 0.42
C VAL A 908 25.69 -3.59 0.30
N ASN A 909 25.28 -3.29 -0.93
CA ASN A 909 23.94 -2.78 -1.27
C ASN A 909 23.09 -3.90 -1.90
N PRO A 910 22.19 -4.55 -1.14
CA PRO A 910 21.48 -5.73 -1.62
C PRO A 910 20.29 -5.41 -2.53
N GLU A 911 20.05 -4.16 -2.95
CA GLU A 911 18.87 -3.79 -3.73
C GLU A 911 18.75 -4.59 -5.04
N ILE A 912 19.82 -4.63 -5.84
CA ILE A 912 19.84 -5.40 -7.09
C ILE A 912 19.73 -6.90 -6.83
N LEU A 913 20.39 -7.40 -5.77
CA LEU A 913 20.30 -8.80 -5.35
C LEU A 913 18.85 -9.18 -5.02
N ASN A 914 18.17 -8.36 -4.22
CA ASN A 914 16.79 -8.60 -3.81
C ASN A 914 15.83 -8.60 -4.99
N MET A 915 15.98 -7.66 -5.93
CA MET A 915 15.17 -7.61 -7.15
C MET A 915 15.29 -8.90 -7.98
N LEU A 916 16.50 -9.46 -8.11
CA LEU A 916 16.72 -10.71 -8.84
C LEU A 916 16.08 -11.90 -8.13
N LEU A 917 16.30 -11.98 -6.82
CA LEU A 917 15.76 -13.05 -5.99
C LEU A 917 14.22 -13.01 -5.92
N ASP A 918 13.60 -11.82 -5.85
CA ASP A 918 12.13 -11.65 -5.86
C ASP A 918 11.48 -12.16 -7.15
N LYS A 919 12.26 -12.23 -8.23
CA LYS A 919 11.82 -12.78 -9.53
C LYS A 919 12.16 -14.26 -9.70
N GLY A 920 12.64 -14.91 -8.64
CA GLY A 920 13.07 -16.31 -8.65
C GLY A 920 14.30 -16.56 -9.54
N SER A 921 15.14 -15.55 -9.74
CA SER A 921 16.41 -15.70 -10.46
C SER A 921 17.52 -16.12 -9.50
N ILE A 922 18.48 -16.90 -9.98
CA ILE A 922 19.71 -17.34 -9.31
C ILE A 922 20.82 -16.34 -9.66
N PRO A 923 21.22 -15.44 -8.75
CA PRO A 923 22.28 -14.48 -9.01
C PRO A 923 23.64 -15.20 -9.04
N VAL A 924 24.45 -14.89 -10.04
CA VAL A 924 25.83 -15.39 -10.19
C VAL A 924 26.78 -14.20 -10.12
N ILE A 925 27.60 -14.13 -9.08
CA ILE A 925 28.36 -12.94 -8.70
C ILE A 925 29.86 -13.17 -8.91
N SER A 926 30.50 -12.26 -9.64
CA SER A 926 31.95 -12.17 -9.78
C SER A 926 32.57 -11.24 -8.72
N PRO A 927 33.74 -11.56 -8.16
CA PRO A 927 34.34 -10.84 -7.03
C PRO A 927 35.16 -9.62 -7.47
N VAL A 928 34.59 -8.82 -8.37
CA VAL A 928 35.14 -7.53 -8.82
C VAL A 928 34.20 -6.43 -8.35
N ALA A 929 34.72 -5.40 -7.70
CA ALA A 929 33.93 -4.34 -7.07
C ALA A 929 34.62 -2.98 -7.25
N MET A 930 33.92 -1.89 -6.90
CA MET A 930 34.46 -0.54 -7.00
C MET A 930 34.36 0.23 -5.68
N ASP A 931 35.27 1.18 -5.47
CA ASP A 931 35.17 2.14 -4.36
C ASP A 931 34.27 3.34 -4.73
N ARG A 932 34.04 4.26 -3.78
CA ARG A 932 33.22 5.48 -4.01
C ARG A 932 33.81 6.46 -5.01
N LYS A 933 35.09 6.33 -5.35
CA LYS A 933 35.76 7.16 -6.35
C LYS A 933 35.64 6.56 -7.75
N GLY A 934 35.06 5.36 -7.87
CA GLY A 934 34.91 4.64 -9.13
C GLY A 934 36.10 3.77 -9.51
N VAL A 935 37.07 3.58 -8.61
CA VAL A 935 38.24 2.72 -8.87
C VAL A 935 37.82 1.26 -8.70
N THR A 936 38.17 0.42 -9.66
CA THR A 936 37.88 -1.02 -9.65
C THR A 936 38.96 -1.79 -8.88
N TYR A 937 38.55 -2.83 -8.16
CA TYR A 937 39.45 -3.70 -7.42
C TYR A 937 39.09 -5.18 -7.61
N ASN A 938 40.13 -6.00 -7.56
CA ASN A 938 40.04 -7.45 -7.46
C ASN A 938 39.89 -7.84 -5.98
N ILE A 939 38.88 -8.65 -5.64
CA ILE A 939 38.69 -9.21 -4.30
C ILE A 939 38.88 -10.72 -4.39
N ASN A 940 39.62 -11.31 -3.45
CA ASN A 940 39.74 -12.77 -3.38
C ASN A 940 38.33 -13.40 -3.25
N ALA A 941 38.01 -14.41 -4.07
CA ALA A 941 36.66 -14.97 -4.15
C ALA A 941 36.17 -15.60 -2.84
N ASP A 942 37.06 -16.20 -2.04
CA ASP A 942 36.70 -16.77 -0.74
C ASP A 942 36.43 -15.65 0.28
N ILE A 943 37.29 -14.62 0.32
CA ILE A 943 37.09 -13.42 1.15
C ILE A 943 35.80 -12.71 0.76
N PHE A 944 35.57 -12.51 -0.54
CA PHE A 944 34.36 -11.91 -1.09
C PHE A 944 33.14 -12.71 -0.65
N ALA A 945 33.10 -14.02 -0.86
CA ALA A 945 31.96 -14.86 -0.50
C ALA A 945 31.65 -14.76 1.00
N SER A 946 32.66 -14.84 1.85
CA SER A 946 32.52 -14.74 3.32
C SER A 946 32.01 -13.39 3.77
N GLN A 947 32.68 -12.30 3.36
CA GLN A 947 32.31 -10.95 3.79
C GLN A 947 30.97 -10.51 3.17
N PHE A 948 30.70 -10.89 1.93
CA PHE A 948 29.40 -10.67 1.28
C PHE A 948 28.28 -11.41 2.02
N SER A 949 28.48 -12.69 2.35
CA SER A 949 27.50 -13.51 3.08
C SER A 949 27.17 -12.92 4.44
N ALA A 950 28.19 -12.49 5.18
CA ALA A 950 28.00 -11.79 6.45
C ALA A 950 27.22 -10.47 6.27
N ALA A 951 27.57 -9.68 5.25
CA ALA A 951 26.93 -8.40 5.01
C ALA A 951 25.46 -8.50 4.56
N ILE A 952 25.07 -9.57 3.88
CA ILE A 952 23.67 -9.82 3.49
C ILE A 952 22.88 -10.64 4.51
N GLY A 953 23.51 -11.08 5.61
CA GLY A 953 22.89 -11.94 6.61
C GLY A 953 22.47 -13.30 6.03
N ALA A 954 23.35 -13.94 5.26
CA ALA A 954 23.09 -15.26 4.70
C ALA A 954 22.87 -16.30 5.81
N GLU A 955 21.86 -17.15 5.66
CA GLU A 955 21.61 -18.23 6.62
C GLU A 955 22.78 -19.21 6.62
N ARG A 956 23.29 -19.50 5.42
CA ARG A 956 24.33 -20.50 5.22
C ARG A 956 25.26 -20.11 4.08
N LEU A 957 26.55 -20.41 4.24
CA LEU A 957 27.59 -20.25 3.21
C LEU A 957 28.24 -21.61 2.95
N ALA A 958 28.18 -22.09 1.71
CA ALA A 958 28.78 -23.35 1.30
C ALA A 958 29.96 -23.11 0.35
N PHE A 959 31.13 -23.65 0.68
CA PHE A 959 32.30 -23.69 -0.18
C PHE A 959 32.35 -25.03 -0.90
N LEU A 960 32.18 -25.04 -2.23
CA LEU A 960 32.50 -26.21 -3.05
C LEU A 960 33.99 -26.19 -3.38
N THR A 961 34.70 -27.22 -2.91
CA THR A 961 36.16 -27.31 -3.00
C THR A 961 36.62 -28.59 -3.70
N ASP A 962 37.88 -28.64 -4.11
CA ASP A 962 38.52 -29.82 -4.71
C ASP A 962 39.15 -30.78 -3.68
N VAL A 963 38.88 -30.57 -2.38
CA VAL A 963 39.31 -31.43 -1.29
C VAL A 963 38.10 -31.98 -0.50
N PRO A 964 38.23 -33.10 0.22
CA PRO A 964 37.12 -33.70 0.98
C PRO A 964 36.48 -32.78 2.03
N GLY A 965 37.26 -31.87 2.60
CA GLY A 965 36.87 -31.02 3.74
C GLY A 965 38.12 -30.58 4.50
N ILE A 966 37.99 -30.32 5.80
CA ILE A 966 39.11 -30.09 6.72
C ILE A 966 39.59 -31.44 7.22
N LEU A 967 40.86 -31.77 6.99
CA LEU A 967 41.49 -33.02 7.39
C LEU A 967 42.17 -32.87 8.76
N GLU A 968 42.05 -33.89 9.61
CA GLU A 968 42.84 -33.99 10.85
C GLU A 968 44.29 -34.38 10.56
N ASN A 969 44.52 -35.17 9.51
CA ASN A 969 45.83 -35.48 8.95
C ASN A 969 45.86 -35.13 7.44
N PRO A 970 46.65 -34.14 7.01
CA PRO A 970 46.73 -33.73 5.60
C PRO A 970 47.10 -34.85 4.61
N GLU A 971 47.80 -35.89 5.07
CA GLU A 971 48.21 -37.05 4.25
C GLU A 971 47.13 -38.14 4.13
N ASP A 972 46.01 -38.04 4.86
CA ASP A 972 44.92 -39.02 4.84
C ASP A 972 43.57 -38.35 4.51
N GLU A 973 43.08 -38.54 3.28
CA GLU A 973 41.76 -38.03 2.86
C GLU A 973 40.57 -38.60 3.69
N LYS A 974 40.74 -39.75 4.37
CA LYS A 974 39.69 -40.31 5.25
C LYS A 974 39.62 -39.61 6.61
N SER A 975 40.63 -38.82 6.97
CA SER A 975 40.66 -38.06 8.21
C SER A 975 39.80 -36.78 8.18
N VAL A 976 38.76 -36.73 7.33
CA VAL A 976 37.89 -35.56 7.21
C VAL A 976 37.08 -35.36 8.49
N ILE A 977 37.11 -34.14 9.01
CA ILE A 977 36.37 -33.77 10.20
C ILE A 977 34.94 -33.42 9.76
N GLU A 978 33.93 -34.17 10.20
CA GLU A 978 32.54 -33.90 9.81
C GLU A 978 32.01 -32.58 10.40
N GLU A 979 32.34 -32.29 11.67
CA GLU A 979 31.96 -31.04 12.35
C GLU A 979 33.10 -30.48 13.18
N ILE A 980 33.31 -29.16 13.10
CA ILE A 980 34.35 -28.47 13.87
C ILE A 980 33.87 -27.11 14.39
N ARG A 981 34.20 -26.78 15.64
CA ARG A 981 33.95 -25.45 16.24
C ARG A 981 35.11 -24.50 15.99
N ILE A 982 34.85 -23.19 15.98
CA ILE A 982 35.85 -22.14 15.76
C ILE A 982 37.10 -22.32 16.64
N GLU A 983 36.93 -22.65 17.92
CA GLU A 983 38.03 -22.81 18.88
C GLU A 983 39.00 -23.94 18.48
N LYS A 984 38.47 -25.04 17.92
CA LYS A 984 39.27 -26.18 17.46
C LYS A 984 39.96 -25.87 16.13
N VAL A 985 39.31 -25.09 15.26
CA VAL A 985 39.91 -24.59 14.02
C VAL A 985 41.17 -23.77 14.31
N GLU A 986 41.12 -22.83 15.26
CA GLU A 986 42.29 -22.00 15.62
C GLU A 986 43.45 -22.84 16.16
N LYS A 987 43.16 -23.89 16.93
CA LYS A 987 44.18 -24.84 17.41
C LYS A 987 44.84 -25.60 16.25
N LEU A 988 44.07 -26.05 15.26
CA LEU A 988 44.62 -26.73 14.08
C LEU A 988 45.48 -25.82 13.21
N ILE A 989 45.18 -24.51 13.14
CA ILE A 989 46.04 -23.53 12.49
C ILE A 989 47.37 -23.38 13.25
N ARG A 990 47.32 -23.21 14.59
CA ARG A 990 48.54 -23.06 15.42
C ARG A 990 49.43 -24.30 15.42
N LYS A 991 48.84 -25.50 15.36
CA LYS A 991 49.56 -26.78 15.28
C LYS A 991 50.21 -27.02 13.91
N GLY A 992 49.94 -26.17 12.92
CA GLY A 992 50.45 -26.34 11.56
C GLY A 992 49.75 -27.44 10.76
N THR A 993 48.59 -27.94 11.22
CA THR A 993 47.80 -28.96 10.52
C THR A 993 47.06 -28.36 9.31
N ILE A 994 46.57 -27.12 9.43
CA ILE A 994 45.99 -26.37 8.32
C ILE A 994 47.10 -25.53 7.68
N VAL A 995 47.56 -25.91 6.48
CA VAL A 995 48.67 -25.24 5.78
C VAL A 995 48.23 -24.48 4.53
N SER A 996 49.08 -23.55 4.08
CA SER A 996 49.01 -22.91 2.75
C SER A 996 47.67 -22.18 2.47
N GLY A 997 47.12 -22.30 1.26
CA GLY A 997 45.92 -21.60 0.77
C GLY A 997 44.61 -21.91 1.51
N MET A 998 44.61 -22.86 2.46
CA MET A 998 43.44 -23.15 3.30
C MET A 998 43.30 -22.14 4.45
N ILE A 999 44.42 -21.58 4.96
CA ILE A 999 44.40 -20.63 6.09
C ILE A 999 43.54 -19.38 5.79
N PRO A 1000 43.68 -18.68 4.64
CA PRO A 1000 42.86 -17.51 4.35
C PRO A 1000 41.36 -17.83 4.22
N LYS A 1001 41.02 -19.00 3.65
CA LYS A 1001 39.64 -19.45 3.50
C LYS A 1001 39.00 -19.67 4.87
N ILE A 1002 39.66 -20.44 5.72
CA ILE A 1002 39.21 -20.76 7.08
C ILE A 1002 39.10 -19.51 7.95
N ASN A 1003 40.09 -18.62 7.91
CA ASN A 1003 40.01 -17.34 8.62
C ASN A 1003 38.81 -16.49 8.16
N SER A 1004 38.50 -16.51 6.86
CA SER A 1004 37.30 -15.81 6.36
C SER A 1004 36.00 -16.47 6.82
N CYS A 1005 35.96 -17.81 6.93
CA CYS A 1005 34.81 -18.54 7.47
C CYS A 1005 34.56 -18.18 8.93
N VAL A 1006 35.61 -18.20 9.75
CA VAL A 1006 35.54 -17.81 11.17
C VAL A 1006 35.00 -16.38 11.30
N GLN A 1007 35.53 -15.43 10.52
CA GLN A 1007 35.03 -14.05 10.52
C GLN A 1007 33.57 -13.95 10.07
N ALA A 1008 33.15 -14.73 9.08
CA ALA A 1008 31.77 -14.72 8.59
C ALA A 1008 30.77 -15.27 9.64
N LEU A 1009 31.13 -16.36 10.34
CA LEU A 1009 30.34 -16.89 11.46
C LEU A 1009 30.22 -15.88 12.61
N GLN A 1010 31.33 -15.22 12.95
CA GLN A 1010 31.35 -14.18 13.98
C GLN A 1010 30.49 -12.97 13.60
N LYS A 1011 30.45 -12.62 12.31
CA LYS A 1011 29.70 -11.47 11.76
C LYS A 1011 28.27 -11.78 11.33
N GLY A 1012 27.76 -12.99 11.57
CA GLY A 1012 26.31 -13.27 11.49
C GLY A 1012 25.86 -14.31 10.47
N VAL A 1013 26.76 -14.99 9.75
CA VAL A 1013 26.40 -16.22 9.02
C VAL A 1013 26.15 -17.33 10.04
N LYS A 1014 25.07 -18.11 9.92
CA LYS A 1014 24.75 -19.12 10.95
C LYS A 1014 25.52 -20.42 10.80
N GLU A 1015 25.70 -20.88 9.57
CA GLU A 1015 26.36 -22.15 9.27
C GLU A 1015 27.29 -21.99 8.06
N ILE A 1016 28.47 -22.61 8.13
CA ILE A 1016 29.40 -22.67 7.00
C ILE A 1016 29.78 -24.12 6.72
N ASP A 1017 29.65 -24.52 5.46
CA ASP A 1017 29.97 -25.86 5.00
C ASP A 1017 31.17 -25.81 4.04
N VAL A 1018 32.18 -26.66 4.24
CA VAL A 1018 33.29 -26.89 3.30
C VAL A 1018 33.08 -28.28 2.69
N LEU A 1019 32.63 -28.31 1.45
CA LEU A 1019 32.09 -29.51 0.79
C LEU A 1019 33.04 -30.05 -0.28
N ASP A 1020 33.07 -31.38 -0.43
CA ASP A 1020 33.80 -32.09 -1.50
C ASP A 1020 33.07 -31.94 -2.83
N GLY A 1021 33.46 -30.93 -3.60
CA GLY A 1021 32.89 -30.63 -4.91
C GLY A 1021 33.19 -31.67 -5.98
N ARG A 1022 34.07 -32.65 -5.74
CA ARG A 1022 34.31 -33.77 -6.67
C ARG A 1022 33.12 -34.74 -6.69
N ARG A 1023 32.28 -34.73 -5.64
CA ARG A 1023 31.09 -35.59 -5.51
C ARG A 1023 29.85 -34.91 -6.09
N LYS A 1024 29.11 -35.60 -6.97
CA LYS A 1024 27.85 -35.10 -7.57
C LYS A 1024 26.78 -34.74 -6.53
N THR A 1025 26.83 -35.38 -5.37
CA THR A 1025 25.86 -35.25 -4.28
C THR A 1025 26.27 -34.23 -3.20
N ALA A 1026 27.34 -33.46 -3.40
CA ALA A 1026 27.87 -32.56 -2.37
C ALA A 1026 26.84 -31.56 -1.81
N LEU A 1027 25.95 -31.03 -2.67
CA LEU A 1027 24.90 -30.09 -2.28
C LEU A 1027 23.58 -30.78 -1.88
N SER A 1028 23.44 -32.10 -2.06
CA SER A 1028 22.20 -32.84 -1.75
C SER A 1028 21.78 -32.72 -0.27
N PRO A 1029 22.69 -32.73 0.73
CA PRO A 1029 22.37 -32.47 2.14
C PRO A 1029 21.81 -31.07 2.41
N LEU A 1030 22.06 -30.11 1.51
CA LEU A 1030 21.47 -28.78 1.60
C LEU A 1030 20.02 -28.76 1.09
N ILE A 1031 19.60 -29.78 0.34
CA ILE A 1031 18.22 -29.96 -0.14
C ILE A 1031 17.42 -30.76 0.88
N ASP A 1032 17.96 -31.88 1.35
CA ASP A 1032 17.34 -32.77 2.34
C ASP A 1032 18.26 -32.93 3.57
N LYS A 1033 17.76 -32.48 4.73
CA LYS A 1033 18.51 -32.52 6.00
C LYS A 1033 18.73 -33.94 6.54
N LYS A 1034 18.07 -34.96 5.99
CA LYS A 1034 18.28 -36.37 6.39
C LYS A 1034 19.55 -36.98 5.77
N LEU A 1035 20.14 -36.33 4.76
CA LEU A 1035 21.36 -36.81 4.09
C LEU A 1035 22.61 -36.33 4.84
N LYS A 1036 23.62 -37.20 4.97
CA LYS A 1036 24.91 -36.85 5.60
C LYS A 1036 25.68 -35.84 4.76
N LEU A 1037 26.31 -34.87 5.43
CA LEU A 1037 27.15 -33.85 4.78
C LEU A 1037 28.38 -34.52 4.15
N ALA A 1038 28.68 -34.18 2.89
CA ALA A 1038 29.90 -34.64 2.22
C ALA A 1038 31.03 -33.61 2.39
N GLY A 1039 31.46 -33.42 3.64
CA GLY A 1039 32.55 -32.50 3.99
C GLY A 1039 32.53 -32.07 5.45
N THR A 1040 33.04 -30.87 5.73
CA THR A 1040 33.15 -30.32 7.09
C THR A 1040 32.17 -29.19 7.33
N LYS A 1041 31.36 -29.30 8.38
CA LYS A 1041 30.55 -28.20 8.91
C LYS A 1041 31.35 -27.42 9.94
N ILE A 1042 31.50 -26.11 9.74
CA ILE A 1042 32.12 -25.20 10.71
C ILE A 1042 31.00 -24.53 11.50
N MET A 1043 31.03 -24.71 12.83
CA MET A 1043 30.07 -24.15 13.77
C MET A 1043 30.72 -23.09 14.65
N LYS A 1044 29.91 -22.13 15.09
CA LYS A 1044 30.34 -21.05 15.96
C LYS A 1044 30.84 -21.57 17.31
#